data_AF-A0A671LXF7-F1
#
_entry.id   AF-A0A671LXF7-F1
#
_cell.length_a   1.000
_cell.length_b   1.000
_cell.length_c   1.000
_cell.angle_alpha   90.00
_cell.angle_beta   90.00
_cell.angle_gamma   90.00
#
_symmetry.space_group_name_H-M   'P 1'
#
loop_
_entity.id
_entity.type
_entity.pdbx_description
1 polymer ?
#
loop_
_entity_poly.entity_id
_entity_poly.type
_entity_poly.pdbx_seq_one_letter_code
_entity_poly.pdbx_strand_id
1 'polypeptide(L)'
;MIHVKMSCLLNTKPSNGKTALLKALLNLKEGENDTIEHLLEIAEKTGDLKDFVNAAYTDSYYKGQTALHVAIEQRSAKFVQMLVKKGADVHAKACGKFFQPNQETCFYFGELPLSLAACTNQPAIVDFLMNNPYQAVDVRERDSHGNTVLHALLSIADNSPKNTEFVIAMYDHILFKANQLHPKIKLEEIENNEGLTPLTLAAKTGKVGLLKHIVQREFKGCKHLSRKITEWAYGPVCSSLYDLASLDTYEKNSALEIIIYGSEIPNRLEMLHIEPFNRLIEEKWERFAKRMFLFNFIVYVIYLFILTAVAYHREEGKPPYPYRKDSKGYQLLTGHIITTIGALYFFIRGVCSLFTPPNKAFCCISFLQAVLFLVCALLYCFGQDEYVACLVLCLALSWVNLLYFSRGSKNMGIYNVMIQKVMTYISNKLCSFKFSIAQIIPQMFVVPSMGRSLFAPITGNENCTKPSFKSIYYTTLEMFKFTIGMGNLEFTDQYQYIEVFYVLLILYIVMTYILMLNMLIALMNQRVEEMSVESTSIWKLQRAITTLDMEWILPHCLKTRLRSGEEKDLGGEQEPDRRWCFSVEEVNWNQWNRNLGVVTEDPGKCMPVPSPTKLQREPSRGGLLQTFSKRWTQRPQRRDVQELSPLAEASSFV
;
A
#
# COMPACT_ATOMS: atom_id res chain seq x y z
N MET A 1 44.50 -39.81 35.37
CA MET A 1 43.19 -40.49 35.32
C MET A 1 42.01 -39.51 35.18
N ILE A 2 42.01 -38.37 35.89
CA ILE A 2 40.98 -37.31 35.74
C ILE A 2 40.99 -36.69 34.34
N HIS A 3 42.18 -36.40 33.78
CA HIS A 3 42.33 -35.90 32.40
C HIS A 3 41.67 -36.80 31.33
N VAL A 4 41.76 -38.13 31.49
CA VAL A 4 41.21 -39.09 30.52
C VAL A 4 39.68 -39.20 30.66
N LYS A 5 39.14 -39.21 31.89
CA LYS A 5 37.69 -39.16 32.12
C LYS A 5 37.05 -37.83 31.67
N MET A 6 37.78 -36.72 31.79
CA MET A 6 37.32 -35.39 31.33
C MET A 6 37.40 -35.26 29.80
N SER A 7 38.42 -35.86 29.15
CA SER A 7 38.47 -35.96 27.68
C SER A 7 37.28 -36.75 27.11
N CYS A 8 36.76 -37.74 27.85
CA CYS A 8 35.51 -38.43 27.51
C CYS A 8 34.29 -37.50 27.64
N LEU A 9 34.22 -36.61 28.63
CA LEU A 9 33.12 -35.63 28.79
C LEU A 9 33.16 -34.52 27.72
N LEU A 10 34.36 -34.13 27.27
CA LEU A 10 34.57 -33.25 26.11
C LEU A 10 34.09 -33.92 24.80
N ASN A 11 34.28 -35.24 24.67
CA ASN A 11 33.96 -36.02 23.46
C ASN A 11 32.60 -36.72 23.45
N THR A 12 31.88 -36.81 24.57
CA THR A 12 30.50 -37.31 24.58
C THR A 12 29.59 -36.23 24.01
N LYS A 13 29.49 -36.16 22.68
CA LYS A 13 28.40 -35.45 22.01
C LYS A 13 27.10 -36.22 22.34
N PRO A 14 26.20 -35.72 23.21
CA PRO A 14 24.85 -36.26 23.23
C PRO A 14 24.27 -36.10 21.81
N SER A 15 23.23 -36.88 21.47
CA SER A 15 22.55 -36.88 20.15
C SER A 15 22.20 -35.49 19.59
N ASN A 16 22.19 -34.46 20.45
CA ASN A 16 21.78 -33.09 20.13
C ASN A 16 22.97 -32.10 20.00
N GLY A 17 24.22 -32.55 20.14
CA GLY A 17 25.42 -31.70 19.99
C GLY A 17 25.72 -30.75 21.16
N LYS A 18 25.06 -30.94 22.32
CA LYS A 18 25.27 -30.11 23.53
C LYS A 18 26.67 -30.34 24.12
N THR A 19 27.52 -29.32 24.11
CA THR A 19 28.82 -29.34 24.81
C THR A 19 28.69 -28.91 26.27
N ALA A 20 29.66 -29.31 27.09
CA ALA A 20 29.76 -28.88 28.49
C ALA A 20 29.80 -27.33 28.62
N LEU A 21 30.44 -26.64 27.66
CA LEU A 21 30.50 -25.18 27.59
C LEU A 21 29.11 -24.55 27.42
N LEU A 22 28.30 -25.07 26.49
CA LEU A 22 26.92 -24.61 26.28
C LEU A 22 26.08 -24.79 27.56
N LYS A 23 26.26 -25.92 28.26
CA LYS A 23 25.52 -26.17 29.51
C LYS A 23 25.97 -25.25 30.66
N ALA A 24 27.27 -24.94 30.73
CA ALA A 24 27.81 -24.02 31.72
C ALA A 24 27.30 -22.58 31.50
N LEU A 25 27.21 -22.13 30.25
CA LEU A 25 26.69 -20.81 29.87
C LEU A 25 25.18 -20.65 30.11
N LEU A 26 24.40 -21.74 30.01
CA LEU A 26 22.96 -21.70 30.33
C LEU A 26 22.66 -21.63 31.84
N ASN A 27 23.63 -22.03 32.67
CA ASN A 27 23.47 -22.14 34.12
C ASN A 27 24.40 -21.14 34.83
N LEU A 28 24.13 -19.84 34.69
CA LEU A 28 24.87 -18.80 35.41
C LEU A 28 24.25 -18.54 36.78
N LYS A 29 25.08 -18.41 37.82
CA LYS A 29 24.65 -17.95 39.14
C LYS A 29 25.06 -16.49 39.26
N GLU A 30 24.11 -15.58 39.43
CA GLU A 30 24.37 -14.13 39.50
C GLU A 30 25.16 -13.57 38.29
N GLY A 31 25.07 -14.24 37.12
CA GLY A 31 25.79 -13.85 35.90
C GLY A 31 27.23 -14.38 35.80
N GLU A 32 27.72 -15.16 36.78
CA GLU A 32 29.06 -15.73 36.80
C GLU A 32 29.06 -17.27 36.84
N ASN A 33 30.14 -17.85 36.34
CA ASN A 33 30.42 -19.28 36.38
C ASN A 33 31.91 -19.57 36.12
N ASP A 34 32.68 -19.78 37.18
CA ASP A 34 34.13 -20.01 37.13
C ASP A 34 34.51 -21.29 36.36
N THR A 35 33.57 -22.23 36.21
CA THR A 35 33.82 -23.47 35.46
C THR A 35 34.09 -23.21 33.98
N ILE A 36 33.61 -22.10 33.43
CA ILE A 36 33.81 -21.75 32.01
C ILE A 36 35.28 -21.46 31.72
N GLU A 37 35.95 -20.69 32.59
CA GLU A 37 37.37 -20.37 32.45
C GLU A 37 38.22 -21.64 32.50
N HIS A 38 37.98 -22.50 33.49
CA HIS A 38 38.68 -23.78 33.62
C HIS A 38 38.43 -24.73 32.44
N LEU A 39 37.21 -24.78 31.89
CA LEU A 39 36.91 -25.60 30.70
C LEU A 39 37.68 -25.12 29.47
N LEU A 40 37.81 -23.80 29.28
CA LEU A 40 38.57 -23.22 28.17
C LEU A 40 40.08 -23.47 28.33
N GLU A 41 40.64 -23.37 29.54
CA GLU A 41 42.04 -23.70 29.80
C GLU A 41 42.37 -25.18 29.54
N ILE A 42 41.45 -26.08 29.88
CA ILE A 42 41.61 -27.51 29.58
C ILE A 42 41.55 -27.76 28.07
N ALA A 43 40.65 -27.07 27.36
CA ALA A 43 40.56 -27.13 25.89
C ALA A 43 41.84 -26.59 25.21
N GLU A 44 42.45 -25.54 25.78
CA GLU A 44 43.76 -25.03 25.31
C GLU A 44 44.88 -26.06 25.49
N LYS A 45 44.94 -26.72 26.65
CA LYS A 45 45.95 -27.75 26.93
C LYS A 45 45.79 -29.01 26.08
N THR A 46 44.58 -29.28 25.59
CA THR A 46 44.27 -30.46 24.76
C THR A 46 44.41 -30.20 23.26
N GLY A 47 44.48 -28.93 22.83
CA GLY A 47 44.67 -28.55 21.43
C GLY A 47 43.37 -28.36 20.63
N ASP A 48 42.22 -28.73 21.18
CA ASP A 48 40.90 -28.72 20.51
C ASP A 48 40.10 -27.43 20.76
N LEU A 49 40.76 -26.32 21.11
CA LEU A 49 40.10 -25.07 21.54
C LEU A 49 39.08 -24.55 20.53
N LYS A 50 39.47 -24.43 19.24
CA LYS A 50 38.61 -23.84 18.21
C LYS A 50 37.36 -24.69 17.95
N ASP A 51 37.51 -26.00 17.90
CA ASP A 51 36.42 -26.93 17.67
C ASP A 51 35.48 -26.99 18.87
N PHE A 52 36.02 -26.87 20.08
CA PHE A 52 35.23 -26.84 21.31
C PHE A 52 34.39 -25.56 21.46
N VAL A 53 34.98 -24.40 21.16
CA VAL A 53 34.29 -23.10 21.23
C VAL A 53 33.24 -22.95 20.14
N ASN A 54 33.55 -23.41 18.92
CA ASN A 54 32.66 -23.32 17.75
C ASN A 54 31.73 -24.52 17.60
N ALA A 55 31.67 -25.40 18.60
CA ALA A 55 30.72 -26.49 18.61
C ALA A 55 29.28 -25.94 18.58
N ALA A 56 28.57 -26.25 17.50
CA ALA A 56 27.19 -25.86 17.29
C ALA A 56 26.22 -27.00 17.61
N TYR A 57 25.00 -26.63 18.01
CA TYR A 57 23.88 -27.56 18.10
C TYR A 57 23.60 -28.25 16.75
N THR A 58 23.40 -29.57 16.78
CA THR A 58 23.08 -30.38 15.59
C THR A 58 21.59 -30.72 15.48
N ASP A 59 20.82 -30.50 16.54
CA ASP A 59 19.38 -30.73 16.56
C ASP A 59 18.67 -29.87 15.51
N SER A 60 17.66 -30.43 14.85
CA SER A 60 16.85 -29.71 13.85
C SER A 60 16.21 -28.42 14.40
N TYR A 61 15.91 -28.37 15.70
CA TYR A 61 15.23 -27.24 16.32
C TYR A 61 16.18 -26.06 16.60
N TYR A 62 17.36 -26.33 17.19
CA TYR A 62 18.37 -25.33 17.57
C TYR A 62 19.62 -25.33 16.68
N LYS A 63 19.52 -25.91 15.47
CA LYS A 63 20.66 -26.11 14.55
C LYS A 63 21.51 -24.85 14.40
N GLY A 64 22.83 -25.00 14.51
CA GLY A 64 23.78 -23.91 14.27
C GLY A 64 23.98 -22.94 15.44
N GLN A 65 23.21 -23.05 16.52
CA GLN A 65 23.44 -22.22 17.71
C GLN A 65 24.77 -22.60 18.39
N THR A 66 25.63 -21.61 18.62
CA THR A 66 26.96 -21.77 19.25
C THR A 66 26.99 -21.20 20.67
N ALA A 67 28.08 -21.45 21.40
CA ALA A 67 28.32 -20.87 22.72
C ALA A 67 28.27 -19.34 22.71
N LEU A 68 28.71 -18.70 21.62
CA LEU A 68 28.67 -17.24 21.46
C LEU A 68 27.23 -16.71 21.44
N HIS A 69 26.30 -17.38 20.76
CA HIS A 69 24.88 -16.97 20.74
C HIS A 69 24.28 -17.00 22.15
N VAL A 70 24.57 -18.05 22.92
CA VAL A 70 24.07 -18.19 24.30
C VAL A 70 24.66 -17.12 25.22
N ALA A 71 25.96 -16.82 25.09
CA ALA A 71 26.60 -15.78 25.91
C ALA A 71 26.01 -14.38 25.64
N ILE A 72 25.66 -14.09 24.38
CA ILE A 72 24.98 -12.85 23.99
C ILE A 72 23.56 -12.82 24.56
N GLU A 73 22.81 -13.92 24.48
CA GLU A 73 21.45 -14.03 25.01
C GLU A 73 21.40 -13.80 26.54
N GLN A 74 22.39 -14.33 27.27
CA GLN A 74 22.56 -14.12 28.71
C GLN A 74 23.07 -12.71 29.10
N ARG A 75 23.33 -11.83 28.13
CA ARG A 75 23.83 -10.46 28.32
C ARG A 75 25.16 -10.34 29.07
N SER A 76 25.99 -11.38 29.02
CA SER A 76 27.29 -11.38 29.71
C SER A 76 28.42 -10.92 28.78
N ALA A 77 28.72 -9.63 28.83
CA ALA A 77 29.82 -9.04 28.05
C ALA A 77 31.18 -9.71 28.38
N LYS A 78 31.43 -10.08 29.65
CA LYS A 78 32.67 -10.76 30.08
C LYS A 78 32.89 -12.07 29.31
N PHE A 79 31.86 -12.91 29.22
CA PHE A 79 31.97 -14.20 28.51
C PHE A 79 32.05 -14.00 26.99
N VAL A 80 31.34 -13.03 26.42
CA VAL A 80 31.48 -12.73 24.99
C VAL A 80 32.91 -12.31 24.66
N GLN A 81 33.52 -11.43 25.45
CA GLN A 81 34.91 -11.01 25.26
C GLN A 81 35.89 -12.18 25.37
N MET A 82 35.67 -13.05 26.35
CA MET A 82 36.50 -14.23 26.57
C MET A 82 36.40 -15.23 25.41
N LEU A 83 35.18 -15.54 24.95
CA LEU A 83 34.95 -16.46 23.84
C LEU A 83 35.59 -15.96 22.55
N VAL A 84 35.44 -14.67 22.23
CA VAL A 84 36.08 -14.09 21.03
C VAL A 84 37.60 -14.11 21.14
N LYS A 85 38.18 -13.78 22.31
CA LYS A 85 39.64 -13.90 22.55
C LYS A 85 40.16 -15.32 22.34
N LYS A 86 39.35 -16.33 22.65
CA LYS A 86 39.68 -17.75 22.51
C LYS A 86 39.34 -18.33 21.12
N GLY A 87 38.97 -17.48 20.15
CA GLY A 87 38.76 -17.87 18.75
C GLY A 87 37.34 -18.32 18.40
N ALA A 88 36.31 -17.80 19.10
CA ALA A 88 34.92 -17.97 18.70
C ALA A 88 34.63 -17.29 17.35
N ASP A 89 33.96 -18.02 16.46
CA ASP A 89 33.54 -17.52 15.16
C ASP A 89 32.36 -16.56 15.29
N VAL A 90 32.59 -15.31 14.88
CA VAL A 90 31.59 -14.23 14.90
C VAL A 90 30.56 -14.34 13.78
N HIS A 91 30.80 -15.21 12.78
CA HIS A 91 29.94 -15.41 11.61
C HIS A 91 29.15 -16.71 11.65
N ALA A 92 29.15 -17.41 12.78
CA ALA A 92 28.40 -18.65 12.95
C ALA A 92 26.88 -18.41 12.76
N LYS A 93 26.21 -19.22 11.94
CA LYS A 93 24.79 -19.02 11.59
C LYS A 93 23.88 -20.01 12.32
N ALA A 94 22.98 -19.49 13.14
CA ALA A 94 21.95 -20.25 13.84
C ALA A 94 20.70 -20.46 12.96
N CYS A 95 20.72 -21.47 12.09
CA CYS A 95 19.68 -21.76 11.09
C CYS A 95 18.60 -22.77 11.54
N GLY A 96 18.52 -23.08 12.84
CA GLY A 96 17.51 -23.98 13.41
C GLY A 96 16.08 -23.51 13.18
N LYS A 97 15.11 -24.44 13.18
CA LYS A 97 13.68 -24.13 12.98
C LYS A 97 13.14 -23.08 13.96
N PHE A 98 13.66 -23.05 15.19
CA PHE A 98 13.29 -22.06 16.21
C PHE A 98 13.67 -20.62 15.83
N PHE A 99 14.69 -20.45 14.99
CA PHE A 99 15.23 -19.15 14.59
C PHE A 99 14.67 -18.67 13.24
N GLN A 100 13.62 -19.31 12.72
CA GLN A 100 12.99 -19.00 11.44
C GLN A 100 11.66 -18.26 11.65
N PRO A 101 11.27 -17.29 10.80
CA PRO A 101 10.13 -16.39 11.05
C PRO A 101 8.73 -17.02 10.90
N ASN A 102 8.63 -18.26 10.40
CA ASN A 102 7.37 -18.86 9.93
C ASN A 102 6.69 -19.81 10.94
N GLN A 103 7.03 -19.78 12.23
CA GLN A 103 6.45 -20.68 13.25
C GLN A 103 5.82 -19.90 14.43
N GLU A 104 4.80 -20.47 15.07
CA GLU A 104 4.07 -19.78 16.16
C GLU A 104 4.91 -19.52 17.41
N THR A 105 5.95 -20.33 17.65
CA THR A 105 6.85 -20.24 18.83
C THR A 105 8.31 -20.07 18.40
N CYS A 106 8.59 -19.10 17.53
CA CYS A 106 9.94 -18.79 17.05
C CYS A 106 10.47 -17.42 17.51
N PHE A 107 11.80 -17.27 17.51
CA PHE A 107 12.48 -15.99 17.69
C PHE A 107 13.46 -15.77 16.54
N TYR A 108 13.05 -14.98 15.56
CA TYR A 108 13.88 -14.62 14.41
C TYR A 108 14.75 -13.40 14.74
N PHE A 109 16.07 -13.51 14.56
CA PHE A 109 17.04 -12.42 14.77
C PHE A 109 18.09 -12.32 13.67
N GLY A 110 17.91 -12.97 12.52
CA GLY A 110 18.88 -12.93 11.41
C GLY A 110 20.09 -13.84 11.56
N GLU A 111 19.97 -14.93 12.34
CA GLU A 111 20.91 -16.06 12.48
C GLU A 111 22.34 -15.73 12.95
N LEU A 112 22.79 -14.48 12.92
CA LEU A 112 24.15 -14.05 13.21
C LEU A 112 24.30 -13.58 14.68
N PRO A 113 25.48 -13.74 15.31
CA PRO A 113 25.76 -13.21 16.64
C PRO A 113 25.62 -11.69 16.71
N LEU A 114 26.08 -10.97 15.67
CA LEU A 114 25.97 -9.52 15.60
C LEU A 114 24.51 -9.07 15.55
N SER A 115 23.68 -9.73 14.71
CA SER A 115 22.27 -9.39 14.60
C SER A 115 21.52 -9.73 15.89
N LEU A 116 21.85 -10.84 16.56
CA LEU A 116 21.31 -11.16 17.89
C LEU A 116 21.62 -10.08 18.94
N ALA A 117 22.87 -9.61 19.00
CA ALA A 117 23.29 -8.56 19.93
C ALA A 117 22.54 -7.24 19.67
N ALA A 118 22.33 -6.89 18.40
CA ALA A 118 21.53 -5.74 18.00
C ALA A 118 20.06 -5.89 18.43
N CYS A 119 19.45 -7.03 18.09
CA CYS A 119 18.05 -7.35 18.36
C CYS A 119 17.71 -7.42 19.86
N THR A 120 18.69 -7.77 20.70
CA THR A 120 18.52 -7.85 22.16
C THR A 120 18.83 -6.54 22.90
N ASN A 121 19.06 -5.45 22.16
CA ASN A 121 19.38 -4.11 22.66
C ASN A 121 20.67 -4.04 23.52
N GLN A 122 21.78 -4.55 22.98
CA GLN A 122 23.07 -4.60 23.69
C GLN A 122 24.18 -3.82 22.97
N PRO A 123 24.20 -2.47 23.06
CA PRO A 123 25.13 -1.65 22.28
C PRO A 123 26.60 -1.90 22.65
N ALA A 124 26.90 -2.18 23.92
CA ALA A 124 28.26 -2.48 24.38
C ALA A 124 28.84 -3.76 23.75
N ILE A 125 28.00 -4.78 23.53
CA ILE A 125 28.41 -6.02 22.86
C ILE A 125 28.56 -5.77 21.36
N VAL A 126 27.66 -5.01 20.74
CA VAL A 126 27.78 -4.62 19.33
C VAL A 126 29.09 -3.85 19.08
N ASP A 127 29.41 -2.89 19.94
CA ASP A 127 30.66 -2.12 19.87
C ASP A 127 31.89 -3.00 20.03
N PHE A 128 31.84 -3.95 20.95
CA PHE A 128 32.91 -4.92 21.11
C PHE A 128 33.06 -5.77 19.86
N LEU A 129 31.97 -6.39 19.38
CA LEU A 129 31.96 -7.25 18.19
C LEU A 129 32.52 -6.53 16.96
N MET A 130 32.12 -5.29 16.71
CA MET A 130 32.57 -4.51 15.56
C MET A 130 34.02 -4.03 15.65
N ASN A 131 34.54 -3.72 16.85
CA ASN A 131 35.90 -3.20 17.04
C ASN A 131 36.94 -4.30 17.34
N ASN A 132 36.57 -5.57 17.23
CA ASN A 132 37.44 -6.67 17.64
C ASN A 132 38.67 -6.83 16.73
N PRO A 133 39.88 -6.98 17.32
CA PRO A 133 41.11 -7.16 16.54
C PRO A 133 41.34 -8.62 16.07
N TYR A 134 40.64 -9.60 16.65
CA TYR A 134 40.89 -11.03 16.40
C TYR A 134 40.22 -11.53 15.11
N GLN A 135 38.95 -11.16 14.90
CA GLN A 135 38.18 -11.50 13.71
C GLN A 135 37.26 -10.32 13.39
N ALA A 136 37.51 -9.66 12.25
CA ALA A 136 36.70 -8.53 11.82
C ALA A 136 35.29 -9.00 11.43
N VAL A 137 34.27 -8.33 11.99
CA VAL A 137 32.89 -8.60 11.63
C VAL A 137 32.58 -7.88 10.32
N ASP A 138 32.37 -8.66 9.25
CA ASP A 138 31.78 -8.12 8.02
C ASP A 138 30.30 -7.82 8.24
N VAL A 139 29.95 -6.54 8.25
CA VAL A 139 28.57 -6.06 8.43
C VAL A 139 27.68 -6.40 7.22
N ARG A 140 28.29 -6.82 6.10
CA ARG A 140 27.58 -7.24 4.88
C ARG A 140 27.13 -8.69 4.92
N GLU A 141 27.56 -9.46 5.91
CA GLU A 141 27.15 -10.86 6.04
C GLU A 141 25.64 -10.98 6.14
N ARG A 142 25.13 -12.02 5.51
CA ARG A 142 23.70 -12.27 5.33
C ARG A 142 23.31 -13.59 5.95
N ASP A 143 22.10 -13.66 6.45
CA ASP A 143 21.49 -14.89 6.92
C ASP A 143 21.05 -15.80 5.74
N SER A 144 20.41 -16.93 6.05
CA SER A 144 19.82 -17.84 5.06
C SER A 144 18.77 -17.21 4.12
N HIS A 145 18.09 -16.14 4.55
CA HIS A 145 17.11 -15.38 3.76
C HIS A 145 17.73 -14.22 2.99
N GLY A 146 19.05 -14.01 3.09
CA GLY A 146 19.72 -12.85 2.52
C GLY A 146 19.54 -11.56 3.33
N ASN A 147 18.96 -11.64 4.52
CA ASN A 147 18.75 -10.50 5.41
C ASN A 147 20.07 -10.12 6.10
N THR A 148 20.34 -8.82 6.14
CA THR A 148 21.44 -8.24 6.94
C THR A 148 20.97 -7.95 8.37
N VAL A 149 21.89 -7.48 9.22
CA VAL A 149 21.58 -7.02 10.58
C VAL A 149 20.44 -5.99 10.62
N LEU A 150 20.40 -5.08 9.63
CA LEU A 150 19.34 -4.06 9.53
C LEU A 150 17.97 -4.68 9.22
N HIS A 151 17.92 -5.66 8.32
CA HIS A 151 16.67 -6.37 8.00
C HIS A 151 16.17 -7.16 9.21
N ALA A 152 17.06 -7.82 9.94
CA ALA A 152 16.71 -8.56 11.16
C ALA A 152 16.10 -7.66 12.25
N LEU A 153 16.68 -6.47 12.47
CA LEU A 153 16.13 -5.47 13.39
C LEU A 153 14.71 -5.04 13.00
N LEU A 154 14.45 -4.86 11.70
CA LEU A 154 13.14 -4.49 11.19
C LEU A 154 12.10 -5.61 11.37
N SER A 155 12.52 -6.88 11.25
CA SER A 155 11.63 -8.03 11.44
C SER A 155 11.12 -8.16 12.88
N ILE A 156 11.91 -7.76 13.87
CA ILE A 156 11.55 -7.81 15.31
C ILE A 156 10.77 -6.58 15.75
N ALA A 157 10.96 -5.46 15.06
CA ALA A 157 10.34 -4.22 15.45
C ALA A 157 8.82 -4.30 15.40
N ASP A 158 8.15 -3.73 16.39
CA ASP A 158 6.70 -3.58 16.44
C ASP A 158 6.32 -2.11 16.49
N ASN A 159 5.05 -1.82 16.17
CA ASN A 159 4.50 -0.45 16.25
C ASN A 159 4.34 0.05 17.71
N SER A 160 4.85 -0.68 18.71
CA SER A 160 4.94 -0.21 20.09
C SER A 160 6.01 0.89 20.20
N PRO A 161 5.72 2.01 20.89
CA PRO A 161 6.65 3.15 20.96
C PRO A 161 7.98 2.78 21.61
N LYS A 162 7.97 1.98 22.68
CA LYS A 162 9.20 1.52 23.36
C LYS A 162 10.06 0.64 22.46
N ASN A 163 9.42 -0.25 21.69
CA ASN A 163 10.12 -1.12 20.75
C ASN A 163 10.76 -0.26 19.64
N THR A 164 9.96 0.63 19.06
CA THR A 164 10.39 1.55 18.01
C THR A 164 11.59 2.40 18.45
N GLU A 165 11.58 2.96 19.66
CA GLU A 165 12.66 3.80 20.17
C GLU A 165 14.00 3.05 20.29
N PHE A 166 14.00 1.83 20.85
CA PHE A 166 15.25 1.07 20.95
C PHE A 166 15.77 0.63 19.58
N VAL A 167 14.86 0.22 18.66
CA VAL A 167 15.27 -0.21 17.33
C VAL A 167 15.87 0.97 16.57
N ILE A 168 15.26 2.15 16.67
CA ILE A 168 15.80 3.40 16.09
C ILE A 168 17.21 3.67 16.62
N ALA A 169 17.39 3.67 17.95
CA ALA A 169 18.68 3.94 18.57
C ALA A 169 19.75 2.93 18.13
N MET A 170 19.41 1.64 18.09
CA MET A 170 20.34 0.58 17.67
C MET A 170 20.66 0.66 16.17
N TYR A 171 19.65 0.95 15.34
CA TYR A 171 19.80 1.10 13.89
C TYR A 171 20.75 2.25 13.54
N ASP A 172 20.57 3.41 14.18
CA ASP A 172 21.45 4.58 13.99
C ASP A 172 22.87 4.31 14.51
N HIS A 173 22.99 3.61 15.65
CA HIS A 173 24.29 3.23 16.22
C HIS A 173 25.11 2.32 15.29
N ILE A 174 24.46 1.30 14.73
CA ILE A 174 25.08 0.36 13.77
C ILE A 174 25.51 1.08 12.50
N LEU A 175 24.68 1.98 11.97
CA LEU A 175 25.04 2.77 10.80
C LEU A 175 26.24 3.67 11.05
N PHE A 176 26.27 4.36 12.20
CA PHE A 176 27.38 5.22 12.58
C PHE A 176 28.69 4.44 12.70
N LYS A 177 28.66 3.28 13.39
CA LYS A 177 29.83 2.40 13.56
C LYS A 177 30.29 1.77 12.25
N ALA A 178 29.36 1.29 11.42
CA ALA A 178 29.67 0.74 10.11
C ALA A 178 30.37 1.78 9.22
N ASN A 179 29.92 3.04 9.28
CA ASN A 179 30.56 4.12 8.53
C ASN A 179 31.96 4.49 9.04
N GLN A 180 32.19 4.44 10.36
CA GLN A 180 33.52 4.66 10.94
C GLN A 180 34.53 3.60 10.48
N LEU A 181 34.11 2.34 10.42
CA LEU A 181 34.98 1.21 10.06
C LEU A 181 35.13 1.07 8.53
N HIS A 182 34.04 1.27 7.80
CA HIS A 182 33.96 1.03 6.35
C HIS A 182 33.17 2.13 5.62
N PRO A 183 33.75 3.32 5.42
CA PRO A 183 33.05 4.48 4.86
C PRO A 183 32.55 4.29 3.41
N LYS A 184 33.13 3.33 2.67
CA LYS A 184 32.74 3.02 1.29
C LYS A 184 31.50 2.13 1.18
N ILE A 185 31.10 1.46 2.26
CA ILE A 185 30.03 0.46 2.23
C ILE A 185 28.71 1.12 2.61
N LYS A 186 27.78 1.21 1.66
CA LYS A 186 26.41 1.68 1.91
C LYS A 186 25.52 0.52 2.35
N LEU A 187 25.40 0.34 3.66
CA LEU A 187 24.68 -0.79 4.25
C LEU A 187 23.18 -0.82 3.90
N GLU A 188 22.56 0.33 3.67
CA GLU A 188 21.13 0.44 3.35
C GLU A 188 20.77 0.08 1.91
N GLU A 189 21.74 0.07 0.99
CA GLU A 189 21.51 -0.29 -0.42
C GLU A 189 21.58 -1.81 -0.64
N ILE A 190 21.93 -2.58 0.40
CA ILE A 190 22.02 -4.03 0.32
C ILE A 190 20.61 -4.64 0.31
N GLU A 191 20.31 -5.41 -0.73
CA GLU A 191 19.04 -6.13 -0.87
C GLU A 191 19.12 -7.57 -0.31
N ASN A 192 17.99 -8.05 0.19
CA ASN A 192 17.78 -9.45 0.58
C ASN A 192 17.46 -10.35 -0.63
N ASN A 193 17.19 -11.64 -0.40
CA ASN A 193 16.85 -12.57 -1.48
C ASN A 193 15.53 -12.25 -2.20
N GLU A 194 14.65 -11.43 -1.58
CA GLU A 194 13.42 -10.94 -2.19
C GLU A 194 13.64 -9.64 -3.01
N GLY A 195 14.86 -9.12 -3.08
CA GLY A 195 15.16 -7.83 -3.73
C GLY A 195 14.63 -6.64 -2.95
N LEU A 196 14.55 -6.74 -1.62
CA LEU A 196 14.12 -5.68 -0.72
C LEU A 196 15.31 -5.12 0.05
N THR A 197 15.45 -3.81 0.07
CA THR A 197 16.30 -3.05 1.00
C THR A 197 15.62 -2.90 2.36
N PRO A 198 16.34 -2.52 3.44
CA PRO A 198 15.73 -2.29 4.76
C PRO A 198 14.55 -1.29 4.71
N LEU A 199 14.68 -0.23 3.90
CA LEU A 199 13.61 0.74 3.69
C LEU A 199 12.35 0.09 3.08
N THR A 200 12.53 -0.67 2.01
CA THR A 200 11.41 -1.34 1.31
C THR A 200 10.82 -2.48 2.14
N LEU A 201 11.62 -3.15 2.98
CA LEU A 201 11.14 -4.13 3.95
C LEU A 201 10.28 -3.47 5.03
N ALA A 202 10.68 -2.31 5.56
CA ALA A 202 9.88 -1.55 6.52
C ALA A 202 8.53 -1.13 5.92
N ALA A 203 8.53 -0.76 4.63
CA ALA A 203 7.32 -0.46 3.87
C ALA A 203 6.43 -1.70 3.69
N LYS A 204 6.99 -2.86 3.33
CA LYS A 204 6.26 -4.13 3.15
C LYS A 204 5.66 -4.66 4.45
N THR A 205 6.35 -4.51 5.57
CA THR A 205 5.93 -5.01 6.89
C THR A 205 4.99 -4.05 7.65
N GLY A 206 4.82 -2.81 7.18
CA GLY A 206 3.90 -1.84 7.78
C GLY A 206 4.40 -1.20 9.08
N LYS A 207 5.72 -1.07 9.24
CA LYS A 207 6.35 -0.50 10.44
C LYS A 207 6.48 1.03 10.31
N VAL A 208 5.40 1.73 10.65
CA VAL A 208 5.22 3.18 10.41
C VAL A 208 6.31 4.02 11.09
N GLY A 209 6.59 3.75 12.37
CA GLY A 209 7.56 4.54 13.16
C GLY A 209 8.99 4.45 12.63
N LEU A 210 9.41 3.25 12.23
CA LEU A 210 10.72 3.03 11.65
C LEU A 210 10.83 3.59 10.24
N LEU A 211 9.81 3.41 9.41
CA LEU A 211 9.77 3.99 8.07
C LEU A 211 9.87 5.52 8.15
N LYS A 212 9.13 6.14 9.08
CA LYS A 212 9.21 7.58 9.35
C LYS A 212 10.62 7.99 9.76
N HIS A 213 11.25 7.25 10.68
CA HIS A 213 12.61 7.54 11.13
C HIS A 213 13.64 7.45 9.99
N ILE A 214 13.67 6.34 9.25
CA ILE A 214 14.65 6.12 8.16
C ILE A 214 14.56 7.26 7.15
N VAL A 215 13.34 7.65 6.76
CA VAL A 215 13.12 8.68 5.73
C VAL A 215 13.41 10.09 6.25
N GLN A 216 13.08 10.39 7.50
CA GLN A 216 13.26 11.73 8.11
C GLN A 216 14.60 11.87 8.84
N ARG A 217 15.53 10.95 8.65
CA ARG A 217 16.79 10.88 9.40
C ARG A 217 17.76 12.00 9.01
N GLU A 218 18.27 12.69 10.05
CA GLU A 218 19.27 13.75 9.97
C GLU A 218 20.44 13.42 10.93
N PHE A 219 21.66 13.26 10.40
CA PHE A 219 22.87 13.07 11.20
C PHE A 219 23.69 14.35 11.28
N LYS A 220 24.24 14.64 12.48
CA LYS A 220 25.22 15.70 12.68
C LYS A 220 26.61 15.17 12.33
N GLY A 221 27.26 15.72 11.31
CA GLY A 221 28.63 15.38 10.89
C GLY A 221 28.73 14.36 9.74
N CYS A 222 27.83 13.38 9.64
CA CYS A 222 27.79 12.41 8.54
C CYS A 222 26.64 12.73 7.55
N LYS A 223 26.81 13.80 6.76
CA LYS A 223 25.77 14.25 5.81
C LYS A 223 25.41 13.18 4.77
N HIS A 224 26.38 12.38 4.32
CA HIS A 224 26.18 11.30 3.35
C HIS A 224 25.31 10.13 3.87
N LEU A 225 25.02 10.03 5.16
CA LEU A 225 24.09 9.02 5.69
C LEU A 225 22.68 9.58 5.93
N SER A 226 22.53 10.90 5.86
CA SER A 226 21.28 11.60 6.12
C SER A 226 20.38 11.52 4.91
N ARG A 227 19.09 11.22 5.12
CA ARG A 227 18.09 11.21 4.03
C ARG A 227 17.29 12.50 3.99
N LYS A 228 17.11 13.13 5.15
CA LYS A 228 16.58 14.49 5.26
C LYS A 228 17.76 15.44 5.47
N ILE A 229 17.79 16.52 4.70
CA ILE A 229 18.85 17.52 4.78
C ILE A 229 18.18 18.89 4.73
N THR A 230 18.43 19.73 5.72
CA THR A 230 17.92 21.11 5.73
C THR A 230 18.67 21.96 4.71
N GLU A 231 17.99 22.36 3.64
CA GLU A 231 18.57 23.20 2.58
C GLU A 231 18.79 24.62 3.07
N TRP A 232 17.73 25.26 3.53
CA TRP A 232 17.72 26.59 4.13
C TRP A 232 16.66 26.65 5.23
N ALA A 233 16.88 27.49 6.23
CA ALA A 233 15.92 27.75 7.30
C ALA A 233 15.85 29.26 7.52
N TYR A 234 14.64 29.81 7.40
CA TYR A 234 14.34 31.21 7.67
C TYR A 234 13.24 31.31 8.72
N GLY A 235 13.67 31.39 9.99
CA GLY A 235 12.77 31.38 11.14
C GLY A 235 11.89 30.12 11.16
N PRO A 236 10.54 30.25 11.12
CA PRO A 236 9.65 29.09 11.15
C PRO A 236 9.55 28.34 9.81
N VAL A 237 10.06 28.90 8.70
CA VAL A 237 9.99 28.29 7.38
C VAL A 237 11.31 27.59 7.08
N CYS A 238 11.26 26.28 6.83
CA CYS A 238 12.42 25.48 6.48
C CYS A 238 12.18 24.77 5.14
N SER A 239 13.18 24.76 4.26
CA SER A 239 13.23 23.84 3.12
C SER A 239 14.04 22.60 3.53
N SER A 240 13.42 21.44 3.49
CA SER A 240 14.05 20.14 3.70
C SER A 240 14.16 19.38 2.39
N LEU A 241 15.34 18.83 2.10
CA LEU A 241 15.63 17.96 0.98
C LEU A 241 15.51 16.52 1.43
N TYR A 242 14.67 15.76 0.75
CA TYR A 242 14.52 14.31 0.95
C TYR A 242 15.18 13.56 -0.19
N ASP A 243 16.05 12.60 0.13
CA ASP A 243 16.63 11.67 -0.84
C ASP A 243 15.54 10.74 -1.40
N LEU A 244 15.38 10.69 -2.73
CA LEU A 244 14.37 9.89 -3.42
C LEU A 244 14.82 8.46 -3.74
N ALA A 245 16.06 8.08 -3.43
CA ALA A 245 16.58 6.73 -3.64
C ALA A 245 15.69 5.67 -2.97
N SER A 246 15.25 4.68 -3.76
CA SER A 246 14.32 3.60 -3.39
C SER A 246 12.93 4.06 -2.89
N LEU A 247 12.62 5.36 -2.93
CA LEU A 247 11.30 5.91 -2.59
C LEU A 247 10.45 6.13 -3.85
N ASP A 248 11.04 6.74 -4.88
CA ASP A 248 10.33 7.12 -6.10
C ASP A 248 10.13 5.93 -7.05
N THR A 249 9.00 5.89 -7.76
CA THR A 249 8.60 4.84 -8.71
C THR A 249 9.42 4.79 -9.98
N TYR A 250 10.49 5.57 -10.08
CA TYR A 250 11.48 5.47 -11.14
C TYR A 250 12.28 4.15 -11.05
N GLU A 251 12.64 3.75 -9.83
CA GLU A 251 13.28 2.48 -9.53
C GLU A 251 12.24 1.33 -9.54
N LYS A 252 12.71 0.08 -9.65
CA LYS A 252 11.83 -1.09 -9.51
C LYS A 252 11.70 -1.43 -8.02
N ASN A 253 10.55 -1.96 -7.60
CA ASN A 253 10.27 -2.29 -6.19
C ASN A 253 10.36 -1.09 -5.24
N SER A 254 9.98 0.10 -5.70
CA SER A 254 10.04 1.30 -4.88
C SER A 254 9.14 1.22 -3.66
N ALA A 255 9.53 1.87 -2.57
CA ALA A 255 8.72 1.92 -1.34
C ALA A 255 7.29 2.43 -1.62
N LEU A 256 7.15 3.45 -2.48
CA LEU A 256 5.84 3.99 -2.86
C LEU A 256 4.97 2.96 -3.62
N GLU A 257 5.58 2.15 -4.49
CA GLU A 257 4.88 1.08 -5.23
C GLU A 257 4.41 -0.02 -4.27
N ILE A 258 5.30 -0.48 -3.38
CA ILE A 258 5.00 -1.50 -2.36
C ILE A 258 3.85 -1.04 -1.46
N ILE A 259 3.89 0.20 -0.96
CA ILE A 259 2.85 0.75 -0.08
C ILE A 259 1.50 0.87 -0.81
N ILE A 260 1.50 1.15 -2.12
CA ILE A 260 0.28 1.40 -2.92
C ILE A 260 -0.34 0.11 -3.47
N TYR A 261 0.44 -0.90 -3.83
CA TYR A 261 -0.09 -2.17 -4.33
C TYR A 261 -0.19 -3.26 -3.27
N GLY A 262 0.55 -3.16 -2.16
CA GLY A 262 0.47 -4.09 -1.03
C GLY A 262 -0.84 -3.96 -0.23
N SER A 263 -1.85 -4.75 -0.59
CA SER A 263 -3.15 -4.77 0.11
C SER A 263 -3.11 -5.38 1.50
N GLU A 264 -2.17 -6.27 1.76
CA GLU A 264 -2.07 -7.03 3.01
C GLU A 264 -1.30 -6.27 4.11
N ILE A 265 -0.78 -5.09 3.80
CA ILE A 265 0.10 -4.35 4.70
C ILE A 265 -0.72 -3.62 5.79
N PRO A 266 -0.45 -3.84 7.08
CA PRO A 266 -1.11 -3.10 8.15
C PRO A 266 -0.71 -1.61 8.12
N ASN A 267 -1.61 -0.72 8.56
CA ASN A 267 -1.37 0.72 8.73
C ASN A 267 -0.86 1.48 7.48
N ARG A 268 -1.05 0.94 6.28
CA ARG A 268 -0.60 1.58 5.02
C ARG A 268 -1.19 2.97 4.75
N LEU A 269 -2.37 3.25 5.28
CA LEU A 269 -3.00 4.56 5.17
C LEU A 269 -2.20 5.62 5.94
N GLU A 270 -1.69 5.26 7.13
CA GLU A 270 -0.86 6.14 7.95
C GLU A 270 0.50 6.39 7.30
N MET A 271 1.08 5.37 6.67
CA MET A 271 2.37 5.49 5.95
C MET A 271 2.33 6.50 4.81
N LEU A 272 1.19 6.64 4.12
CA LEU A 272 1.02 7.62 3.04
C LEU A 272 0.96 9.07 3.54
N HIS A 273 0.66 9.29 4.83
CA HIS A 273 0.68 10.64 5.42
C HIS A 273 2.08 11.08 5.85
N ILE A 274 3.05 10.17 5.89
CA ILE A 274 4.44 10.51 6.20
C ILE A 274 4.99 11.44 5.10
N GLU A 275 5.67 12.50 5.50
CA GLU A 275 6.48 13.32 4.61
C GLU A 275 7.78 12.56 4.30
N PRO A 276 8.12 12.31 3.02
CA PRO A 276 7.78 13.06 1.81
C PRO A 276 6.65 12.46 0.96
N PHE A 277 6.13 11.26 1.25
CA PHE A 277 5.17 10.56 0.39
C PHE A 277 3.93 11.41 0.07
N ASN A 278 3.34 12.05 1.08
CA ASN A 278 2.16 12.89 0.88
C ASN A 278 2.42 14.03 -0.13
N ARG A 279 3.55 14.73 0.02
CA ARG A 279 3.95 15.84 -0.86
C ARG A 279 4.37 15.38 -2.25
N LEU A 280 5.07 14.26 -2.33
CA LEU A 280 5.49 13.66 -3.60
C LEU A 280 4.30 13.27 -4.47
N ILE A 281 3.27 12.66 -3.88
CA ILE A 281 2.03 12.31 -4.59
C ILE A 281 1.27 13.57 -5.02
N GLU A 282 1.22 14.60 -4.17
CA GLU A 282 0.61 15.89 -4.49
C GLU A 282 1.29 16.57 -5.69
N GLU A 283 2.62 16.60 -5.72
CA GLU A 283 3.38 17.18 -6.83
C GLU A 283 3.15 16.40 -8.14
N LYS A 284 3.30 15.06 -8.11
CA LYS A 284 3.07 14.22 -9.29
C LYS A 284 1.67 14.44 -9.86
N TRP A 285 0.68 14.58 -8.97
CA TRP A 285 -0.69 14.87 -9.37
C TRP A 285 -0.82 16.20 -10.12
N GLU A 286 -0.30 17.30 -9.57
CA GLU A 286 -0.41 18.62 -10.21
C GLU A 286 0.46 18.74 -11.48
N ARG A 287 1.60 18.03 -11.53
CA ARG A 287 2.53 18.11 -12.65
C ARG A 287 2.01 17.44 -13.91
N PHE A 288 1.50 16.21 -13.82
CA PHE A 288 1.02 15.46 -14.99
C PHE A 288 -0.31 14.73 -14.78
N ALA A 289 -0.51 14.06 -13.63
CA ALA A 289 -1.60 13.10 -13.52
C ALA A 289 -2.97 13.76 -13.61
N LYS A 290 -3.16 14.97 -13.06
CA LYS A 290 -4.40 15.75 -13.16
C LYS A 290 -4.80 16.06 -14.62
N ARG A 291 -3.82 16.40 -15.47
CA ARG A 291 -4.08 16.73 -16.89
C ARG A 291 -4.43 15.48 -17.69
N MET A 292 -3.69 14.40 -17.49
CA MET A 292 -3.99 13.10 -18.11
C MET A 292 -5.33 12.53 -17.64
N PHE A 293 -5.62 12.66 -16.35
CA PHE A 293 -6.88 12.20 -15.77
C PHE A 293 -8.07 12.99 -16.32
N LEU A 294 -7.93 14.31 -16.45
CA LEU A 294 -8.95 15.16 -17.09
C LEU A 294 -9.15 14.81 -18.57
N PHE A 295 -8.06 14.55 -19.30
CA PHE A 295 -8.14 14.11 -20.69
C PHE A 295 -8.89 12.77 -20.80
N ASN A 296 -8.55 11.78 -19.95
CA ASN A 296 -9.24 10.51 -19.89
C ASN A 296 -10.73 10.65 -19.53
N PHE A 297 -11.07 11.59 -18.65
CA PHE A 297 -12.46 11.92 -18.33
C PHE A 297 -13.22 12.44 -19.55
N ILE A 298 -12.63 13.38 -20.30
CA ILE A 298 -13.25 13.93 -21.52
C ILE A 298 -13.47 12.83 -22.57
N VAL A 299 -12.47 11.98 -22.79
CA VAL A 299 -12.58 10.84 -23.72
C VAL A 299 -13.69 9.88 -23.29
N TYR A 300 -13.80 9.60 -21.98
CA TYR A 300 -14.86 8.73 -21.46
C TYR A 300 -16.26 9.33 -21.62
N VAL A 301 -16.41 10.64 -21.38
CA VAL A 301 -17.69 11.34 -21.59
C VAL A 301 -18.09 11.32 -23.06
N ILE A 302 -17.15 11.52 -23.99
CA ILE A 302 -17.41 11.38 -25.44
C ILE A 302 -17.86 9.95 -25.77
N TYR A 303 -17.19 8.93 -25.22
CA TYR A 303 -17.60 7.53 -25.39
C TYR A 303 -19.04 7.29 -24.88
N LEU A 304 -19.40 7.85 -23.72
CA LEU A 304 -20.75 7.74 -23.18
C LEU A 304 -21.80 8.40 -24.08
N PHE A 305 -21.51 9.60 -24.61
CA PHE A 305 -22.42 10.26 -25.53
C PHE A 305 -22.61 9.46 -26.82
N ILE A 306 -21.55 8.89 -27.38
CA ILE A 306 -21.64 8.01 -28.56
C ILE A 306 -22.47 6.76 -28.22
N LEU A 307 -22.24 6.13 -27.07
CA LEU A 307 -23.00 4.96 -26.63
C LEU A 307 -24.49 5.27 -26.44
N THR A 308 -24.83 6.44 -25.86
CA THR A 308 -26.23 6.89 -25.74
C THR A 308 -26.86 7.16 -27.10
N ALA A 309 -26.12 7.79 -28.03
CA ALA A 309 -26.63 8.10 -29.35
C ALA A 309 -26.90 6.82 -30.16
N VAL A 310 -26.02 5.82 -30.07
CA VAL A 310 -26.20 4.50 -30.68
C VAL A 310 -27.41 3.77 -30.08
N ALA A 311 -27.60 3.85 -28.76
CA ALA A 311 -28.77 3.24 -28.11
C ALA A 311 -30.09 3.93 -28.48
N TYR A 312 -30.08 5.25 -28.66
CA TYR A 312 -31.26 6.05 -28.99
C TYR A 312 -31.66 5.98 -30.47
N HIS A 313 -30.71 6.07 -31.39
CA HIS A 313 -30.95 6.03 -32.84
C HIS A 313 -31.07 4.61 -33.41
N ARG A 314 -31.53 3.68 -32.59
CA ARG A 314 -31.75 2.30 -32.98
C ARG A 314 -32.91 2.21 -33.98
N GLU A 315 -32.74 1.41 -35.03
CA GLU A 315 -33.81 1.08 -35.97
C GLU A 315 -34.74 0.01 -35.37
N GLU A 316 -36.05 0.14 -35.62
CA GLU A 316 -37.07 -0.80 -35.16
C GLU A 316 -37.21 -1.98 -36.14
N GLY A 317 -37.13 -3.22 -35.66
CA GLY A 317 -37.26 -4.45 -36.46
C GLY A 317 -36.43 -5.63 -35.91
N LYS A 318 -36.27 -6.72 -36.67
CA LYS A 318 -35.43 -7.88 -36.28
C LYS A 318 -33.95 -7.62 -36.57
N PRO A 319 -33.03 -7.80 -35.60
CA PRO A 319 -31.59 -7.75 -35.85
C PRO A 319 -31.13 -8.97 -36.67
N PRO A 320 -30.03 -8.87 -37.45
CA PRO A 320 -29.22 -7.69 -37.73
C PRO A 320 -29.85 -6.79 -38.82
N TYR A 321 -29.72 -5.48 -38.65
CA TYR A 321 -30.26 -4.50 -39.60
C TYR A 321 -29.29 -4.27 -40.76
N PRO A 322 -29.75 -4.30 -42.02
CA PRO A 322 -28.93 -3.85 -43.13
C PRO A 322 -28.70 -2.34 -42.98
N TYR A 323 -27.43 -1.92 -42.82
CA TYR A 323 -27.10 -0.51 -42.75
C TYR A 323 -27.62 0.23 -44.00
N ARG A 324 -28.46 1.24 -43.79
CA ARG A 324 -28.94 2.09 -44.88
C ARG A 324 -27.75 2.80 -45.53
N LYS A 325 -27.67 2.80 -46.88
CA LYS A 325 -26.61 3.47 -47.66
C LYS A 325 -26.73 5.00 -47.67
N ASP A 326 -27.14 5.58 -46.54
CA ASP A 326 -27.30 7.02 -46.33
C ASP A 326 -26.20 7.53 -45.38
N SER A 327 -25.95 8.85 -45.38
CA SER A 327 -25.02 9.49 -44.46
C SER A 327 -25.30 9.16 -42.98
N LYS A 328 -26.56 8.91 -42.61
CA LYS A 328 -26.98 8.52 -41.25
C LYS A 328 -26.57 7.08 -40.90
N GLY A 329 -26.61 6.16 -41.88
CA GLY A 329 -26.21 4.77 -41.69
C GLY A 329 -24.70 4.62 -41.47
N TYR A 330 -23.89 5.39 -42.21
CA TYR A 330 -22.44 5.45 -41.98
C TYR A 330 -22.07 6.02 -40.60
N GLN A 331 -22.82 7.00 -40.08
CA GLN A 331 -22.63 7.53 -38.73
C GLN A 331 -22.94 6.49 -37.65
N LEU A 332 -24.04 5.73 -37.81
CA LEU A 332 -24.40 4.66 -36.87
C LEU A 332 -23.36 3.52 -36.89
N LEU A 333 -22.90 3.10 -38.08
CA LEU A 333 -21.83 2.11 -38.23
C LEU A 333 -20.54 2.58 -37.53
N THR A 334 -20.17 3.84 -37.71
CA THR A 334 -19.00 4.43 -37.05
C THR A 334 -19.16 4.41 -35.52
N GLY A 335 -20.35 4.71 -35.01
CA GLY A 335 -20.68 4.60 -33.59
C GLY A 335 -20.56 3.17 -33.05
N HIS A 336 -21.03 2.17 -33.79
CA HIS A 336 -20.86 0.76 -33.42
C HIS A 336 -19.39 0.32 -33.38
N ILE A 337 -18.57 0.78 -34.33
CA ILE A 337 -17.13 0.49 -34.34
C ILE A 337 -16.42 1.13 -33.14
N ILE A 338 -16.72 2.40 -32.83
CA ILE A 338 -16.11 3.09 -31.69
C ILE A 338 -16.52 2.42 -30.37
N THR A 339 -17.80 2.05 -30.22
CA THR A 339 -18.31 1.42 -28.99
C THR A 339 -17.74 0.02 -28.79
N THR A 340 -17.60 -0.78 -29.84
CA THR A 340 -16.98 -2.11 -29.79
C THR A 340 -15.49 -2.05 -29.45
N ILE A 341 -14.73 -1.13 -30.07
CA ILE A 341 -13.31 -0.90 -29.73
C ILE A 341 -13.17 -0.46 -28.27
N GLY A 342 -14.02 0.46 -27.82
CA GLY A 342 -14.03 0.92 -26.42
C GLY A 342 -14.33 -0.22 -25.44
N ALA A 343 -15.33 -1.05 -25.73
CA ALA A 343 -15.67 -2.22 -24.91
C ALA A 343 -14.51 -3.24 -24.85
N LEU A 344 -13.83 -3.50 -25.98
CA LEU A 344 -12.66 -4.37 -26.01
C LEU A 344 -11.50 -3.81 -25.17
N TYR A 345 -11.25 -2.50 -25.25
CA TYR A 345 -10.25 -1.84 -24.41
C TYR A 345 -10.57 -1.99 -22.91
N PHE A 346 -11.83 -1.75 -22.50
CA PHE A 346 -12.24 -1.95 -21.11
C PHE A 346 -12.17 -3.41 -20.68
N PHE A 347 -12.47 -4.35 -21.58
CA PHE A 347 -12.34 -5.78 -21.33
C PHE A 347 -10.87 -6.17 -21.08
N ILE A 348 -9.95 -5.81 -21.98
CA ILE A 348 -8.52 -6.11 -21.83
C ILE A 348 -7.98 -5.47 -20.55
N ARG A 349 -8.31 -4.21 -20.29
CA ARG A 349 -7.89 -3.52 -19.06
C ARG A 349 -8.45 -4.19 -17.81
N GLY A 350 -9.71 -4.66 -17.85
CA GLY A 350 -10.33 -5.39 -16.76
C GLY A 350 -9.66 -6.75 -16.51
N VAL A 351 -9.32 -7.48 -17.57
CA VAL A 351 -8.58 -8.76 -17.49
C VAL A 351 -7.17 -8.53 -16.91
N CYS A 352 -6.43 -7.54 -17.40
CA CYS A 352 -5.13 -7.19 -16.81
C CYS A 352 -5.25 -6.83 -15.32
N SER A 353 -6.31 -6.10 -14.95
CA SER A 353 -6.59 -5.74 -13.55
C SER A 353 -7.00 -6.93 -12.67
N LEU A 354 -7.45 -8.05 -13.23
CA LEU A 354 -7.69 -9.30 -12.48
C LEU A 354 -6.37 -10.01 -12.15
N PHE A 355 -5.38 -9.91 -13.04
CA PHE A 355 -4.05 -10.49 -12.84
C PHE A 355 -3.15 -9.62 -11.94
N THR A 356 -3.45 -8.34 -11.78
CA THR A 356 -2.72 -7.44 -10.87
C THR A 356 -3.59 -7.06 -9.65
N PRO A 357 -3.39 -7.68 -8.47
CA PRO A 357 -4.05 -7.22 -7.24
C PRO A 357 -3.61 -5.78 -6.90
N PRO A 358 -4.44 -4.94 -6.25
CA PRO A 358 -5.69 -5.28 -5.56
C PRO A 358 -6.98 -5.03 -6.37
N ASN A 359 -8.01 -5.83 -6.05
CA ASN A 359 -9.37 -5.77 -6.61
C ASN A 359 -10.03 -4.40 -6.42
N LYS A 360 -9.97 -3.55 -7.45
CA LYS A 360 -10.65 -2.24 -7.48
C LYS A 360 -12.13 -2.46 -7.80
N ALA A 361 -13.05 -2.11 -6.90
CA ALA A 361 -14.51 -2.26 -7.11
C ALA A 361 -15.02 -1.62 -8.42
N PHE A 362 -14.44 -0.50 -8.86
CA PHE A 362 -14.80 0.12 -10.16
C PHE A 362 -14.21 -0.58 -11.36
N CYS A 363 -13.08 -1.29 -11.20
CA CYS A 363 -12.60 -2.19 -12.25
C CYS A 363 -13.58 -3.35 -12.42
N CYS A 364 -14.20 -3.84 -11.35
CA CYS A 364 -15.26 -4.84 -11.44
C CYS A 364 -16.50 -4.30 -12.18
N ILE A 365 -16.95 -3.06 -11.89
CA ILE A 365 -18.09 -2.44 -12.61
C ILE A 365 -17.75 -2.19 -14.08
N SER A 366 -16.56 -1.67 -14.39
CA SER A 366 -16.11 -1.43 -15.77
C SER A 366 -15.95 -2.74 -16.55
N PHE A 367 -15.48 -3.79 -15.88
CA PHE A 367 -15.37 -5.12 -16.46
C PHE A 367 -16.76 -5.74 -16.70
N LEU A 368 -17.68 -5.64 -15.74
CA LEU A 368 -19.06 -6.09 -15.91
C LEU A 368 -19.76 -5.35 -17.06
N GLN A 369 -19.56 -4.04 -17.18
CA GLN A 369 -20.02 -3.24 -18.31
C GLN A 369 -19.48 -3.80 -19.64
N ALA A 370 -18.18 -4.05 -19.73
CA ALA A 370 -17.56 -4.58 -20.95
C ALA A 370 -18.10 -5.98 -21.31
N VAL A 371 -18.26 -6.86 -20.33
CA VAL A 371 -18.84 -8.20 -20.51
C VAL A 371 -20.28 -8.11 -20.99
N LEU A 372 -21.11 -7.27 -20.37
CA LEU A 372 -22.51 -7.07 -20.79
C LEU A 372 -22.62 -6.52 -22.21
N PHE A 373 -21.69 -5.64 -22.61
CA PHE A 373 -21.64 -5.14 -23.98
C PHE A 373 -21.21 -6.22 -24.98
N LEU A 374 -20.25 -7.08 -24.64
CA LEU A 374 -19.85 -8.21 -25.49
C LEU A 374 -21.00 -9.23 -25.65
N VAL A 375 -21.72 -9.53 -24.56
CA VAL A 375 -22.93 -10.37 -24.62
C VAL A 375 -24.00 -9.73 -25.51
N CYS A 376 -24.20 -8.42 -25.41
CA CYS A 376 -25.11 -7.68 -26.29
C CYS A 376 -24.71 -7.81 -27.77
N ALA A 377 -23.41 -7.67 -28.10
CA ALA A 377 -22.91 -7.84 -29.46
C ALA A 377 -23.12 -9.27 -29.99
N LEU A 378 -22.95 -10.29 -29.15
CA LEU A 378 -23.23 -11.69 -29.51
C LEU A 378 -24.71 -11.92 -29.76
N LEU A 379 -25.59 -11.46 -28.87
CA LEU A 379 -27.05 -11.58 -29.03
C LEU A 379 -27.56 -10.85 -30.28
N TYR A 380 -26.96 -9.70 -30.60
CA TYR A 380 -27.23 -8.97 -31.85
C TYR A 380 -26.86 -9.80 -33.08
N CYS A 381 -25.70 -10.50 -33.07
CA CYS A 381 -25.29 -11.38 -34.16
C CYS A 381 -26.21 -12.60 -34.30
N PHE A 382 -26.75 -13.12 -33.20
CA PHE A 382 -27.71 -14.24 -33.20
C PHE A 382 -29.15 -13.83 -33.55
N GLY A 383 -29.40 -12.55 -33.81
CA GLY A 383 -30.72 -12.06 -34.19
C GLY A 383 -31.77 -12.11 -33.08
N GLN A 384 -31.35 -12.15 -31.80
CA GLN A 384 -32.26 -12.20 -30.65
C GLN A 384 -32.62 -10.79 -30.20
N ASP A 385 -33.91 -10.52 -29.94
CA ASP A 385 -34.36 -9.20 -29.47
C ASP A 385 -33.93 -8.88 -28.03
N GLU A 386 -33.49 -9.88 -27.27
CA GLU A 386 -33.06 -9.76 -25.86
C GLU A 386 -31.83 -8.86 -25.66
N TYR A 387 -31.05 -8.60 -26.71
CA TYR A 387 -29.88 -7.71 -26.63
C TYR A 387 -30.24 -6.29 -26.15
N VAL A 388 -31.49 -5.83 -26.32
CA VAL A 388 -31.96 -4.53 -25.82
C VAL A 388 -31.79 -4.43 -24.30
N ALA A 389 -32.16 -5.48 -23.57
CA ALA A 389 -32.12 -5.48 -22.12
C ALA A 389 -30.67 -5.38 -21.61
N CYS A 390 -29.76 -6.16 -22.22
CA CYS A 390 -28.33 -6.08 -21.93
C CYS A 390 -27.74 -4.71 -22.29
N LEU A 391 -28.19 -4.09 -23.40
CA LEU A 391 -27.75 -2.76 -23.81
C LEU A 391 -28.16 -1.68 -22.81
N VAL A 392 -29.42 -1.69 -22.34
CA VAL A 392 -29.92 -0.70 -21.36
C VAL A 392 -29.20 -0.87 -20.01
N LEU A 393 -29.00 -2.11 -19.55
CA LEU A 393 -28.23 -2.38 -18.33
C LEU A 393 -26.78 -1.92 -18.46
N CYS A 394 -26.14 -2.22 -19.60
CA CYS A 394 -24.80 -1.72 -19.91
C CYS A 394 -24.76 -0.20 -19.87
N LEU A 395 -25.73 0.48 -20.49
CA LEU A 395 -25.81 1.94 -20.51
C LEU A 395 -25.94 2.52 -19.09
N ALA A 396 -26.85 1.98 -18.28
CA ALA A 396 -27.03 2.40 -16.89
C ALA A 396 -25.74 2.25 -16.07
N LEU A 397 -25.07 1.10 -16.17
CA LEU A 397 -23.78 0.87 -15.51
C LEU A 397 -22.67 1.80 -16.02
N SER A 398 -22.67 2.12 -17.32
CA SER A 398 -21.70 3.04 -17.93
C SER A 398 -21.81 4.45 -17.34
N TRP A 399 -23.03 4.93 -17.11
CA TRP A 399 -23.28 6.22 -16.46
C TRP A 399 -22.92 6.20 -14.97
N VAL A 400 -23.21 5.11 -14.25
CA VAL A 400 -22.76 4.94 -12.86
C VAL A 400 -21.23 4.95 -12.76
N ASN A 401 -20.54 4.38 -13.75
CA ASN A 401 -19.07 4.38 -13.81
C ASN A 401 -18.47 5.78 -13.99
N LEU A 402 -19.26 6.80 -14.36
CA LEU A 402 -18.83 8.20 -14.34
C LEU A 402 -18.37 8.64 -12.93
N LEU A 403 -18.96 8.06 -11.87
CA LEU A 403 -18.57 8.32 -10.48
C LEU A 403 -17.11 7.97 -10.21
N TYR A 404 -16.47 7.09 -10.98
CA TYR A 404 -15.04 6.82 -10.87
C TYR A 404 -14.20 8.10 -11.00
N PHE A 405 -14.58 9.00 -11.92
CA PHE A 405 -13.83 10.21 -12.20
C PHE A 405 -13.93 11.28 -11.11
N SER A 406 -14.89 11.15 -10.19
CA SER A 406 -15.05 12.10 -9.09
C SER A 406 -13.87 12.10 -8.11
N ARG A 407 -13.07 11.02 -8.11
CA ARG A 407 -11.85 10.82 -7.31
C ARG A 407 -10.79 11.90 -7.54
N GLY A 408 -10.76 12.52 -8.71
CA GLY A 408 -9.78 13.56 -9.06
C GLY A 408 -9.94 14.85 -8.26
N SER A 409 -11.12 15.10 -7.69
CA SER A 409 -11.38 16.24 -6.82
C SER A 409 -11.42 15.83 -5.34
N LYS A 410 -10.96 16.71 -4.44
CA LYS A 410 -10.91 16.44 -3.00
C LYS A 410 -12.31 16.22 -2.41
N ASN A 411 -13.19 17.20 -2.59
CA ASN A 411 -14.52 17.17 -1.96
C ASN A 411 -15.37 16.02 -2.50
N MET A 412 -15.53 15.92 -3.83
CA MET A 412 -16.35 14.86 -4.43
C MET A 412 -15.71 13.47 -4.27
N GLY A 413 -14.38 13.39 -4.25
CA GLY A 413 -13.66 12.14 -4.03
C GLY A 413 -13.91 11.55 -2.65
N ILE A 414 -13.90 12.38 -1.61
CA ILE A 414 -14.24 11.96 -0.24
C ILE A 414 -15.67 11.42 -0.18
N TYR A 415 -16.66 12.15 -0.71
CA TYR A 415 -18.05 11.68 -0.76
C TYR A 415 -18.21 10.38 -1.54
N ASN A 416 -17.47 10.20 -2.63
CA ASN A 416 -17.53 8.96 -3.40
C ASN A 416 -16.97 7.76 -2.62
N VAL A 417 -15.88 7.94 -1.85
CA VAL A 417 -15.40 6.91 -0.92
C VAL A 417 -16.45 6.59 0.13
N MET A 418 -17.17 7.61 0.61
CA MET A 418 -18.25 7.40 1.57
C MET A 418 -19.37 6.54 0.98
N ILE A 419 -19.82 6.87 -0.24
CA ILE A 419 -20.84 6.10 -0.97
C ILE A 419 -20.40 4.64 -1.20
N GLN A 420 -19.14 4.42 -1.58
CA GLN A 420 -18.59 3.06 -1.79
C GLN A 420 -18.62 2.22 -0.50
N LYS A 421 -18.24 2.80 0.63
CA LYS A 421 -18.26 2.12 1.93
C LYS A 421 -19.68 1.77 2.35
N VAL A 422 -20.61 2.71 2.20
CA VAL A 422 -22.03 2.49 2.50
C VAL A 422 -22.59 1.40 1.58
N MET A 423 -22.31 1.44 0.28
CA MET A 423 -22.76 0.42 -0.68
C MET A 423 -22.19 -0.96 -0.34
N THR A 424 -20.89 -1.06 -0.03
CA THR A 424 -20.26 -2.34 0.34
C THR A 424 -20.88 -2.90 1.62
N TYR A 425 -21.12 -2.04 2.61
CA TYR A 425 -21.79 -2.45 3.84
C TYR A 425 -23.22 -2.93 3.62
N ILE A 426 -24.02 -2.15 2.88
CA ILE A 426 -25.39 -2.52 2.52
C ILE A 426 -25.37 -3.85 1.75
N SER A 427 -24.44 -4.03 0.81
CA SER A 427 -24.32 -5.28 0.06
C SER A 427 -23.98 -6.48 0.96
N ASN A 428 -23.08 -6.31 1.94
CA ASN A 428 -22.72 -7.39 2.88
C ASN A 428 -23.88 -7.73 3.82
N LYS A 429 -24.61 -6.73 4.32
CA LYS A 429 -25.80 -6.93 5.15
C LYS A 429 -26.96 -7.51 4.36
N LEU A 430 -27.20 -7.04 3.14
CA LEU A 430 -28.21 -7.58 2.22
C LEU A 430 -27.83 -8.99 1.77
N CYS A 431 -26.55 -9.31 1.58
CA CYS A 431 -26.09 -10.68 1.28
C CYS A 431 -26.33 -11.60 2.48
N SER A 432 -26.00 -11.15 3.69
CA SER A 432 -26.31 -11.88 4.93
C SER A 432 -27.83 -12.10 5.08
N PHE A 433 -28.63 -11.07 4.79
CA PHE A 433 -30.09 -11.14 4.81
C PHE A 433 -30.66 -12.04 3.70
N LYS A 434 -30.07 -12.02 2.50
CA LYS A 434 -30.38 -12.94 1.40
C LYS A 434 -30.03 -14.37 1.76
N PHE A 435 -28.94 -14.63 2.49
CA PHE A 435 -28.62 -15.96 3.03
C PHE A 435 -29.64 -16.40 4.08
N SER A 436 -30.08 -15.51 4.98
CA SER A 436 -31.13 -15.81 5.95
C SER A 436 -32.47 -16.10 5.27
N ILE A 437 -32.88 -15.33 4.25
CA ILE A 437 -34.11 -15.56 3.50
C ILE A 437 -33.99 -16.81 2.59
N ALA A 438 -32.84 -17.02 1.94
CA ALA A 438 -32.58 -18.19 1.10
C ALA A 438 -32.42 -19.50 1.89
N GLN A 439 -32.28 -19.47 3.21
CA GLN A 439 -32.43 -20.65 4.07
C GLN A 439 -33.89 -20.91 4.48
N ILE A 440 -34.73 -19.88 4.53
CA ILE A 440 -36.16 -19.98 4.87
C ILE A 440 -37.00 -20.43 3.66
N ILE A 441 -36.65 -19.99 2.45
CA ILE A 441 -37.42 -20.27 1.22
C ILE A 441 -37.36 -21.74 0.73
N PRO A 442 -36.26 -22.52 0.86
CA PRO A 442 -36.22 -23.90 0.38
C PRO A 442 -37.14 -24.85 1.15
N GLN A 443 -37.50 -24.55 2.42
CA GLN A 443 -38.42 -25.40 3.18
C GLN A 443 -39.88 -25.28 2.73
N MET A 444 -40.22 -24.28 1.90
CA MET A 444 -41.58 -24.08 1.36
C MET A 444 -41.70 -24.40 -0.13
N PHE A 445 -40.58 -24.71 -0.83
CA PHE A 445 -40.55 -25.02 -2.26
C PHE A 445 -40.45 -26.54 -2.50
N VAL A 446 -41.58 -27.23 -2.46
CA VAL A 446 -41.80 -28.44 -3.27
C VAL A 446 -42.88 -28.09 -4.28
N VAL A 447 -42.49 -27.71 -5.50
CA VAL A 447 -43.37 -27.75 -6.68
C VAL A 447 -42.57 -28.37 -7.83
N PRO A 448 -43.17 -29.28 -8.62
CA PRO A 448 -42.47 -30.17 -9.54
C PRO A 448 -41.91 -29.42 -10.75
N SER A 449 -40.91 -30.06 -11.36
CA SER A 449 -40.29 -29.71 -12.63
C SER A 449 -41.31 -29.38 -13.73
N MET A 450 -41.38 -28.12 -14.16
CA MET A 450 -41.73 -27.77 -15.52
C MET A 450 -41.00 -26.49 -15.94
N GLY A 451 -40.04 -26.65 -16.86
CA GLY A 451 -39.52 -25.62 -17.78
C GLY A 451 -39.21 -24.22 -17.24
N ARG A 452 -38.00 -24.02 -16.71
CA ARG A 452 -37.37 -22.70 -16.66
C ARG A 452 -37.00 -22.27 -18.09
N SER A 453 -37.77 -21.37 -18.69
CA SER A 453 -37.20 -20.35 -19.58
C SER A 453 -37.58 -18.99 -19.01
N LEU A 454 -36.57 -18.21 -18.59
CA LEU A 454 -36.77 -16.86 -18.07
C LEU A 454 -37.38 -15.91 -19.12
N PHE A 455 -37.39 -16.28 -20.40
CA PHE A 455 -38.06 -15.58 -21.48
C PHE A 455 -38.52 -16.59 -22.53
N ALA A 456 -39.82 -16.87 -22.59
CA ALA A 456 -40.42 -17.59 -23.71
C ALA A 456 -40.87 -16.55 -24.76
N PRO A 457 -40.74 -16.81 -26.08
CA PRO A 457 -41.22 -15.89 -27.09
C PRO A 457 -42.75 -15.83 -26.99
N ILE A 458 -43.29 -14.62 -26.86
CA ILE A 458 -44.73 -14.37 -26.91
C ILE A 458 -45.16 -14.62 -28.37
N THR A 459 -45.65 -15.82 -28.66
CA THR A 459 -46.38 -16.08 -29.89
C THR A 459 -47.67 -15.26 -29.84
N GLY A 460 -47.83 -14.37 -30.81
CA GLY A 460 -48.89 -13.38 -30.84
C GLY A 460 -50.29 -13.97 -30.72
N ASN A 461 -51.16 -13.15 -30.13
CA ASN A 461 -52.61 -13.27 -30.08
C ASN A 461 -53.24 -13.92 -28.83
N GLU A 462 -52.76 -13.56 -27.64
CA GLU A 462 -53.61 -13.52 -26.45
C GLU A 462 -53.55 -12.12 -25.84
N ASN A 463 -54.72 -11.53 -25.57
CA ASN A 463 -54.85 -10.27 -24.86
C ASN A 463 -53.94 -10.28 -23.63
N CYS A 464 -53.08 -9.27 -23.47
CA CYS A 464 -52.24 -9.10 -22.29
C CYS A 464 -53.11 -9.10 -21.02
N THR A 465 -53.35 -10.28 -20.43
CA THR A 465 -53.99 -10.37 -19.12
C THR A 465 -52.98 -9.83 -18.12
N LYS A 466 -53.34 -8.73 -17.44
CA LYS A 466 -52.54 -8.18 -16.34
C LYS A 466 -52.17 -9.33 -15.39
N PRO A 467 -50.88 -9.58 -15.12
CA PRO A 467 -50.49 -10.65 -14.22
C PRO A 467 -51.17 -10.48 -12.86
N SER A 468 -51.79 -11.55 -12.36
CA SER A 468 -52.50 -11.57 -11.08
C SER A 468 -51.54 -11.95 -9.94
N PHE A 469 -51.86 -11.58 -8.70
CA PHE A 469 -51.13 -11.96 -7.46
C PHE A 469 -51.01 -13.48 -7.20
N LYS A 470 -51.49 -14.32 -8.13
CA LYS A 470 -51.29 -15.78 -8.15
C LYS A 470 -49.82 -16.17 -8.36
N SER A 471 -49.03 -15.34 -9.05
CA SER A 471 -47.59 -15.57 -9.19
C SER A 471 -46.84 -14.92 -8.03
N ILE A 472 -46.17 -15.74 -7.21
CA ILE A 472 -45.34 -15.29 -6.08
C ILE A 472 -44.31 -14.24 -6.54
N TYR A 473 -43.70 -14.44 -7.71
CA TYR A 473 -42.71 -13.50 -8.27
C TYR A 473 -43.31 -12.12 -8.52
N TYR A 474 -44.51 -12.06 -9.13
CA TYR A 474 -45.19 -10.80 -9.38
C TYR A 474 -45.61 -10.11 -8.08
N THR A 475 -46.17 -10.87 -7.12
CA THR A 475 -46.54 -10.37 -5.80
C THR A 475 -45.35 -9.79 -5.04
N THR A 476 -44.21 -10.48 -5.02
CA THR A 476 -42.98 -9.97 -4.37
C THR A 476 -42.45 -8.72 -5.07
N LEU A 477 -42.54 -8.64 -6.40
CA LEU A 477 -42.09 -7.49 -7.17
C LEU A 477 -42.99 -6.27 -6.93
N GLU A 478 -44.32 -6.45 -6.87
CA GLU A 478 -45.26 -5.37 -6.51
C GLU A 478 -45.06 -4.90 -5.07
N MET A 479 -44.88 -5.81 -4.10
CA MET A 479 -44.54 -5.43 -2.73
C MET A 479 -43.23 -4.64 -2.65
N PHE A 480 -42.22 -5.03 -3.44
CA PHE A 480 -40.97 -4.28 -3.54
C PHE A 480 -41.17 -2.89 -4.16
N LYS A 481 -42.00 -2.77 -5.21
CA LYS A 481 -42.39 -1.46 -5.78
C LYS A 481 -43.07 -0.57 -4.74
N PHE A 482 -43.95 -1.14 -3.89
CA PHE A 482 -44.55 -0.41 -2.78
C PHE A 482 -43.52 0.07 -1.75
N THR A 483 -42.50 -0.74 -1.41
CA THR A 483 -41.44 -0.27 -0.50
C THR A 483 -40.60 0.89 -1.05
N ILE A 484 -40.45 0.98 -2.38
CA ILE A 484 -39.78 2.11 -3.04
C ILE A 484 -40.70 3.33 -3.15
N GLY A 485 -42.03 3.13 -3.12
CA GLY A 485 -43.03 4.18 -3.35
C GLY A 485 -43.52 4.29 -4.80
N MET A 486 -43.21 3.32 -5.66
CA MET A 486 -43.66 3.23 -7.07
C MET A 486 -44.86 2.28 -7.27
N GLY A 487 -45.47 1.79 -6.19
CA GLY A 487 -46.57 0.84 -6.29
C GLY A 487 -47.85 1.52 -6.77
N ASN A 488 -48.43 1.01 -7.86
CA ASN A 488 -49.71 1.50 -8.37
C ASN A 488 -50.85 0.75 -7.68
N LEU A 489 -51.80 1.50 -7.11
CA LEU A 489 -52.99 0.95 -6.47
C LEU A 489 -54.12 0.61 -7.47
N GLU A 490 -53.95 0.90 -8.76
CA GLU A 490 -54.96 0.74 -9.84
C GLU A 490 -55.45 -0.71 -10.09
N PHE A 491 -55.03 -1.67 -9.27
CA PHE A 491 -55.34 -3.09 -9.42
C PHE A 491 -56.20 -3.65 -8.27
N THR A 492 -56.55 -2.84 -7.27
CA THR A 492 -57.30 -3.28 -6.07
C THR A 492 -58.81 -3.40 -6.28
N ASP A 493 -59.35 -2.84 -7.37
CA ASP A 493 -60.80 -2.79 -7.64
C ASP A 493 -61.43 -4.16 -7.95
N GLN A 494 -60.60 -5.20 -8.10
CA GLN A 494 -61.04 -6.57 -8.45
C GLN A 494 -61.25 -7.49 -7.23
N TYR A 495 -60.98 -7.02 -6.00
CA TYR A 495 -61.03 -7.84 -4.79
C TYR A 495 -62.21 -7.49 -3.90
N GLN A 496 -62.82 -8.51 -3.27
CA GLN A 496 -64.04 -8.36 -2.48
C GLN A 496 -63.82 -7.64 -1.13
N TYR A 497 -62.59 -7.68 -0.59
CA TYR A 497 -62.23 -7.10 0.72
C TYR A 497 -61.11 -6.05 0.56
N ILE A 498 -61.43 -4.99 -0.16
CA ILE A 498 -60.50 -3.88 -0.46
C ILE A 498 -59.99 -3.22 0.83
N GLU A 499 -60.86 -3.01 1.81
CA GLU A 499 -60.51 -2.34 3.08
C GLU A 499 -59.46 -3.10 3.89
N VAL A 500 -59.54 -4.43 3.95
CA VAL A 500 -58.56 -5.27 4.69
C VAL A 500 -57.19 -5.22 4.01
N PHE A 501 -57.18 -5.22 2.68
CA PHE A 501 -55.94 -5.11 1.90
C PHE A 501 -55.24 -3.77 2.17
N TYR A 502 -55.98 -2.65 2.19
CA TYR A 502 -55.40 -1.34 2.50
C TYR A 502 -54.82 -1.27 3.92
N VAL A 503 -55.51 -1.82 4.93
CA VAL A 503 -55.01 -1.86 6.31
C VAL A 503 -53.70 -2.66 6.40
N LEU A 504 -53.62 -3.83 5.76
CA LEU A 504 -52.40 -4.64 5.74
C LEU A 504 -51.26 -3.96 4.98
N LEU A 505 -51.55 -3.32 3.85
CA LEU A 505 -50.55 -2.59 3.07
C LEU A 505 -49.99 -1.40 3.85
N ILE A 506 -50.84 -0.63 4.54
CA ILE A 506 -50.41 0.49 5.39
C ILE A 506 -49.53 -0.02 6.55
N LEU A 507 -49.93 -1.09 7.23
CA LEU A 507 -49.14 -1.68 8.30
C LEU A 507 -47.77 -2.16 7.79
N TYR A 508 -47.74 -2.81 6.63
CA TYR A 508 -46.50 -3.24 5.98
C TYR A 508 -45.58 -2.05 5.63
N ILE A 509 -46.14 -0.99 5.04
CA ILE A 509 -45.40 0.23 4.69
C ILE A 509 -44.84 0.90 5.95
N VAL A 510 -45.64 1.07 7.00
CA VAL A 510 -45.18 1.68 8.26
C VAL A 510 -44.08 0.84 8.92
N MET A 511 -44.27 -0.48 9.01
CA MET A 511 -43.27 -1.37 9.62
C MET A 511 -41.95 -1.39 8.82
N THR A 512 -42.02 -1.42 7.48
CA THR A 512 -40.82 -1.36 6.64
C THR A 512 -40.11 -0.02 6.75
N TYR A 513 -40.83 1.11 6.80
CA TYR A 513 -40.21 2.42 7.04
C TYR A 513 -39.54 2.52 8.40
N ILE A 514 -40.16 2.02 9.48
CA ILE A 514 -39.55 1.99 10.82
C ILE A 514 -38.25 1.18 10.79
N LEU A 515 -38.24 0.01 10.15
CA LEU A 515 -37.05 -0.83 10.02
C LEU A 515 -35.95 -0.14 9.20
N MET A 516 -36.30 0.48 8.06
CA MET A 516 -35.36 1.22 7.22
C MET A 516 -34.74 2.41 7.97
N LEU A 517 -35.55 3.15 8.74
CA LEU A 517 -35.12 4.30 9.51
C LEU A 517 -34.23 3.89 10.69
N ASN A 518 -34.57 2.81 11.40
CA ASN A 518 -33.74 2.26 12.47
C ASN A 518 -32.38 1.77 11.95
N MET A 519 -32.35 1.12 10.79
CA MET A 519 -31.10 0.73 10.12
C MET A 519 -30.27 1.95 9.68
N LEU A 520 -30.92 3.02 9.18
CA LEU A 520 -30.24 4.25 8.77
C LEU A 520 -29.65 5.02 9.97
N ILE A 521 -30.37 5.11 11.09
CA ILE A 521 -29.88 5.78 12.31
C ILE A 521 -28.66 5.04 12.88
N ALA A 522 -28.74 3.71 12.96
CA ALA A 522 -27.61 2.88 13.39
C ALA A 522 -26.40 3.03 12.44
N LEU A 523 -26.66 3.24 11.15
CA LEU A 523 -25.63 3.52 10.14
C LEU A 523 -25.01 4.91 10.28
N MET A 524 -25.76 5.90 10.75
CA MET A 524 -25.32 7.30 10.76
C MET A 524 -24.51 7.64 12.02
N ASN A 525 -24.95 7.21 13.21
CA ASN A 525 -24.39 7.73 14.47
C ASN A 525 -22.96 7.24 14.81
N GLN A 526 -22.64 5.97 14.62
CA GLN A 526 -21.29 5.46 14.98
C GLN A 526 -20.29 5.53 13.82
N ARG A 527 -20.79 5.46 12.58
CA ARG A 527 -19.91 5.35 11.40
C ARG A 527 -19.41 6.69 10.92
N VAL A 528 -20.21 7.75 10.93
CA VAL A 528 -19.88 8.97 10.17
C VAL A 528 -18.60 9.64 10.69
N GLU A 529 -18.38 9.65 12.01
CA GLU A 529 -17.20 10.28 12.60
C GLU A 529 -15.92 9.50 12.30
N GLU A 530 -15.86 8.21 12.64
CA GLU A 530 -14.72 7.32 12.33
C GLU A 530 -14.46 7.23 10.80
N MET A 531 -15.54 7.16 10.02
CA MET A 531 -15.48 7.08 8.56
C MET A 531 -14.98 8.37 7.93
N SER A 532 -15.17 9.53 8.55
CA SER A 532 -14.70 10.81 7.99
C SER A 532 -13.16 10.84 7.92
N VAL A 533 -12.46 10.52 9.01
CA VAL A 533 -10.99 10.48 9.06
C VAL A 533 -10.44 9.40 8.15
N GLU A 534 -11.00 8.19 8.22
CA GLU A 534 -10.56 7.06 7.40
C GLU A 534 -10.82 7.30 5.91
N SER A 535 -11.94 7.95 5.55
CA SER A 535 -12.29 8.25 4.16
C SER A 535 -11.32 9.23 3.50
N THR A 536 -10.79 10.21 4.24
CA THR A 536 -9.75 11.11 3.69
C THR A 536 -8.48 10.33 3.36
N SER A 537 -8.07 9.42 4.24
CA SER A 537 -6.89 8.59 4.06
C SER A 537 -7.06 7.60 2.91
N ILE A 538 -8.23 6.97 2.79
CA ILE A 538 -8.58 6.10 1.67
C ILE A 538 -8.66 6.88 0.36
N TRP A 539 -9.22 8.09 0.36
CA TRP A 539 -9.25 8.94 -0.82
C TRP A 539 -7.83 9.29 -1.27
N LYS A 540 -6.93 9.64 -0.34
CA LYS A 540 -5.51 9.86 -0.67
C LYS A 540 -4.88 8.61 -1.27
N LEU A 541 -5.13 7.42 -0.70
CA LEU A 541 -4.66 6.16 -1.27
C LEU A 541 -5.23 5.93 -2.69
N GLN A 542 -6.53 6.13 -2.90
CA GLN A 542 -7.15 6.01 -4.22
C GLN A 542 -6.54 6.99 -5.23
N ARG A 543 -6.22 8.21 -4.80
CA ARG A 543 -5.53 9.22 -5.62
C ARG A 543 -4.08 8.83 -5.89
N ALA A 544 -3.39 8.21 -4.94
CA ALA A 544 -2.03 7.71 -5.13
C ALA A 544 -2.01 6.57 -6.16
N ILE A 545 -2.96 5.62 -6.05
CA ILE A 545 -3.16 4.54 -7.02
C ILE A 545 -3.40 5.11 -8.43
N THR A 546 -4.32 6.08 -8.57
CA THR A 546 -4.58 6.65 -9.90
C THR A 546 -3.38 7.42 -10.43
N THR A 547 -2.60 8.07 -9.58
CA THR A 547 -1.37 8.77 -9.98
C THR A 547 -0.35 7.78 -10.54
N LEU A 548 -0.11 6.66 -9.84
CA LEU A 548 0.81 5.64 -10.30
C LEU A 548 0.33 4.90 -11.56
N ASP A 549 -0.96 4.57 -11.63
CA ASP A 549 -1.54 3.97 -12.84
C ASP A 549 -1.34 4.88 -14.06
N MET A 550 -1.45 6.21 -13.88
CA MET A 550 -1.17 7.18 -14.97
C MET A 550 0.32 7.25 -15.29
N GLU A 551 1.19 7.10 -14.30
CA GLU A 551 2.65 7.07 -14.49
C GLU A 551 3.09 5.85 -15.29
N TRP A 552 2.47 4.69 -15.08
CA TRP A 552 2.76 3.46 -15.83
C TRP A 552 2.34 3.52 -17.30
N ILE A 553 1.31 4.31 -17.63
CA ILE A 553 0.86 4.51 -19.02
C ILE A 553 1.88 5.39 -19.79
N LEU A 554 2.72 6.16 -19.09
CA LEU A 554 3.69 7.03 -19.75
C LEU A 554 4.85 6.23 -20.38
N PRO A 555 5.24 6.54 -21.62
CA PRO A 555 6.46 5.99 -22.22
C PRO A 555 7.69 6.45 -21.43
N HIS A 556 8.75 5.63 -21.45
CA HIS A 556 9.95 5.84 -20.64
C HIS A 556 10.59 7.23 -20.83
N CYS A 557 10.57 7.78 -22.05
CA CYS A 557 11.11 9.13 -22.34
C CYS A 557 10.32 10.26 -21.64
N LEU A 558 9.01 10.10 -21.45
CA LEU A 558 8.22 11.07 -20.69
C LEU A 558 8.39 10.88 -19.19
N LYS A 559 8.59 9.64 -18.74
CA LYS A 559 8.86 9.33 -17.33
C LYS A 559 10.17 9.97 -16.84
N THR A 560 11.24 9.91 -17.64
CA THR A 560 12.51 10.58 -17.32
C THR A 560 12.37 12.10 -17.29
N ARG A 561 11.61 12.68 -18.23
CA ARG A 561 11.41 14.14 -18.31
C ARG A 561 10.50 14.70 -17.21
N LEU A 562 9.52 13.92 -16.75
CA LEU A 562 8.54 14.32 -15.73
C LEU A 562 8.91 13.83 -14.32
N ARG A 563 10.12 13.30 -14.12
CA ARG A 563 10.61 12.85 -12.81
C ARG A 563 10.54 14.00 -11.80
N SER A 564 9.98 13.72 -10.62
CA SER A 564 9.89 14.68 -9.51
C SER A 564 11.19 14.73 -8.73
N GLY A 565 11.56 15.93 -8.27
CA GLY A 565 12.86 16.21 -7.65
C GLY A 565 13.86 16.91 -8.59
N GLU A 566 14.97 17.36 -8.00
CA GLU A 566 16.13 17.94 -8.68
C GLU A 566 17.38 17.17 -8.23
N GLU A 567 18.35 17.01 -9.14
CA GLU A 567 19.67 16.50 -8.76
C GLU A 567 20.43 17.61 -8.02
N LYS A 568 20.83 17.35 -6.78
CA LYS A 568 21.63 18.27 -5.96
C LYS A 568 22.92 17.60 -5.54
N ASP A 569 23.99 18.39 -5.52
CA ASP A 569 25.27 18.00 -4.94
C ASP A 569 25.25 18.38 -3.46
N LEU A 570 25.35 17.39 -2.59
CA LEU A 570 25.25 17.56 -1.14
C LEU A 570 26.62 17.79 -0.48
N GLY A 571 27.70 17.80 -1.28
CA GLY A 571 29.06 18.03 -0.82
C GLY A 571 29.60 16.82 -0.06
N GLY A 572 30.46 16.02 -0.71
CA GLY A 572 31.22 14.95 -0.05
C GLY A 572 32.66 15.37 0.23
N GLU A 573 33.27 14.81 1.28
CA GLU A 573 34.64 15.12 1.70
C GLU A 573 35.71 14.67 0.68
N GLN A 574 35.40 13.71 -0.21
CA GLN A 574 36.33 13.16 -1.20
C GLN A 574 35.77 13.07 -2.63
N GLU A 575 34.47 12.78 -2.81
CA GLU A 575 33.75 12.79 -4.08
C GLU A 575 32.42 13.55 -3.96
N PRO A 576 31.94 14.23 -5.02
CA PRO A 576 30.66 14.93 -4.99
C PRO A 576 29.50 13.93 -4.81
N ASP A 577 28.80 14.02 -3.69
CA ASP A 577 27.64 13.19 -3.37
C ASP A 577 26.40 13.75 -4.05
N ARG A 578 26.22 13.36 -5.32
CA ARG A 578 25.07 13.77 -6.14
C ARG A 578 23.89 12.86 -5.91
N ARG A 579 22.76 13.46 -5.49
CA ARG A 579 21.52 12.73 -5.24
C ARG A 579 20.34 13.39 -5.89
N TRP A 580 19.35 12.56 -6.22
CA TRP A 580 18.04 13.05 -6.62
C TRP A 580 17.24 13.38 -5.37
N CYS A 581 17.11 14.67 -5.10
CA CYS A 581 16.46 15.17 -3.89
C CYS A 581 15.13 15.84 -4.22
N PHE A 582 14.20 15.73 -3.27
CA PHE A 582 12.91 16.38 -3.30
C PHE A 582 12.85 17.47 -2.23
N SER A 583 12.72 18.73 -2.64
CA SER A 583 12.59 19.86 -1.73
C SER A 583 11.16 19.99 -1.24
N VAL A 584 10.98 19.96 0.09
CA VAL A 584 9.72 20.19 0.76
C VAL A 584 9.86 21.41 1.67
N GLU A 585 8.97 22.37 1.48
CA GLU A 585 8.87 23.51 2.38
C GLU A 585 7.94 23.15 3.55
N GLU A 586 8.50 23.13 4.75
CA GLU A 586 7.83 22.88 6.02
C GLU A 586 7.73 24.20 6.80
N VAL A 587 6.57 24.48 7.40
CA VAL A 587 6.39 25.59 8.33
C VAL A 587 6.16 25.03 9.71
N ASN A 588 7.11 25.25 10.63
CA ASN A 588 7.04 24.77 12.00
C ASN A 588 7.23 25.92 12.99
N TRP A 589 6.13 26.33 13.62
CA TRP A 589 6.12 27.38 14.63
C TRP A 589 6.74 26.95 15.97
N ASN A 590 6.82 25.65 16.24
CA ASN A 590 7.32 25.12 17.52
C ASN A 590 8.85 24.95 17.54
N GLN A 591 9.48 24.80 16.36
CA GLN A 591 10.92 24.55 16.22
C GLN A 591 11.55 25.61 15.32
N TRP A 592 11.55 26.86 15.79
CA TRP A 592 12.11 28.01 15.05
C TRP A 592 13.64 28.09 15.04
N ASN A 593 14.32 27.46 16.01
CA ASN A 593 15.77 27.58 16.20
C ASN A 593 16.48 26.27 15.85
N ARG A 594 16.55 25.96 14.54
CA ARG A 594 17.32 24.81 14.03
C ARG A 594 18.74 25.27 13.72
N ASN A 595 19.66 25.08 14.67
CA ASN A 595 21.11 25.26 14.46
C ASN A 595 21.74 24.15 13.60
N LEU A 596 20.97 23.56 12.67
CA LEU A 596 21.43 22.43 11.85
C LEU A 596 22.22 22.95 10.65
N GLY A 597 23.22 22.19 10.22
CA GLY A 597 24.14 22.57 9.14
C GLY A 597 23.42 22.77 7.82
N VAL A 598 22.98 24.01 7.59
CA VAL A 598 22.28 24.47 6.41
C VAL A 598 23.16 24.28 5.16
N VAL A 599 22.58 23.82 4.04
CA VAL A 599 23.31 23.63 2.77
C VAL A 599 23.49 24.96 2.04
N THR A 600 22.47 25.83 2.07
CA THR A 600 22.48 27.16 1.45
C THR A 600 22.02 28.21 2.45
N GLU A 601 22.81 29.26 2.64
CA GLU A 601 22.52 30.32 3.62
C GLU A 601 21.25 31.12 3.28
N ASP A 602 20.89 31.22 2.00
CA ASP A 602 19.75 32.00 1.53
C ASP A 602 18.67 31.18 0.78
N PRO A 603 17.38 31.55 0.91
CA PRO A 603 16.26 30.91 0.21
C PRO A 603 16.20 31.22 -1.30
N GLY A 604 17.03 32.14 -1.78
CA GLY A 604 17.04 32.58 -3.18
C GLY A 604 18.07 31.86 -4.02
N LYS A 605 17.66 31.21 -5.13
CA LYS A 605 18.57 30.99 -6.27
C LYS A 605 18.94 32.38 -6.79
N CYS A 606 20.12 32.91 -6.45
CA CYS A 606 20.63 34.11 -7.10
C CYS A 606 20.61 33.88 -8.61
N MET A 607 19.70 34.56 -9.31
CA MET A 607 19.70 34.60 -10.77
C MET A 607 21.10 35.05 -11.19
N PRO A 608 21.86 34.26 -11.97
CA PRO A 608 23.14 34.73 -12.46
C PRO A 608 22.87 36.01 -13.24
N VAL A 609 23.45 37.11 -12.77
CA VAL A 609 23.42 38.40 -13.47
C VAL A 609 23.91 38.12 -14.89
N PRO A 610 23.11 38.40 -15.94
CA PRO A 610 23.56 38.19 -17.30
C PRO A 610 24.77 39.11 -17.53
N SER A 611 25.95 38.52 -17.62
CA SER A 611 27.16 39.23 -18.04
C SER A 611 26.90 39.92 -19.39
N PRO A 612 27.25 41.21 -19.53
CA PRO A 612 26.97 41.97 -20.74
C PRO A 612 28.04 41.64 -21.78
N THR A 613 28.02 40.45 -22.36
CA THR A 613 28.78 40.15 -23.58
C THR A 613 28.32 38.84 -24.21
N LYS A 614 27.30 38.92 -25.05
CA LYS A 614 27.28 38.22 -26.34
C LYS A 614 26.17 38.79 -27.22
N LEU A 615 26.63 39.36 -28.33
CA LEU A 615 25.89 39.95 -29.43
C LEU A 615 24.78 39.02 -29.93
N GLN A 616 23.68 39.65 -30.34
CA GLN A 616 22.48 39.07 -30.94
C GLN A 616 22.78 38.08 -32.07
N ARG A 617 22.13 36.91 -32.02
CA ARG A 617 21.69 36.18 -33.22
C ARG A 617 20.18 36.00 -33.11
N GLU A 618 19.45 36.50 -34.11
CA GLU A 618 18.01 36.37 -34.21
C GLU A 618 17.56 34.89 -34.25
N PRO A 619 16.38 34.55 -33.72
CA PRO A 619 15.87 33.19 -33.74
C PRO A 619 15.10 32.89 -35.03
N SER A 620 15.53 31.83 -35.72
CA SER A 620 14.78 31.18 -36.80
C SER A 620 13.40 30.68 -36.32
N ARG A 621 12.40 30.76 -37.20
CA ARG A 621 10.94 30.50 -37.05
C ARG A 621 10.45 29.19 -36.42
N GLY A 622 11.29 28.37 -35.78
CA GLY A 622 10.89 27.14 -35.06
C GLY A 622 10.44 27.35 -33.60
N GLY A 623 10.54 28.57 -33.05
CA GLY A 623 10.38 28.84 -31.62
C GLY A 623 8.97 29.19 -31.12
N LEU A 624 7.95 29.24 -31.99
CA LEU A 624 6.62 29.72 -31.60
C LEU A 624 5.87 28.77 -30.65
N LEU A 625 6.18 27.47 -30.63
CA LEU A 625 5.58 26.53 -29.68
C LEU A 625 6.25 26.54 -28.29
N GLN A 626 7.51 26.99 -28.19
CA GLN A 626 8.23 27.08 -26.91
C GLN A 626 7.88 28.35 -26.12
N THR A 627 7.52 29.45 -26.78
CA THR A 627 7.12 30.69 -26.11
C THR A 627 5.70 30.62 -25.54
N PHE A 628 4.79 29.87 -26.14
CA PHE A 628 3.46 29.61 -25.55
C PHE A 628 3.53 28.76 -24.28
N SER A 629 4.49 27.83 -24.19
CA SER A 629 4.73 27.01 -22.99
C SER A 629 5.30 27.82 -21.81
N LYS A 630 6.20 28.78 -22.06
CA LYS A 630 6.83 29.58 -21.01
C LYS A 630 5.96 30.73 -20.48
N ARG A 631 4.96 31.18 -21.25
CA ARG A 631 4.05 32.25 -20.81
C ARG A 631 2.95 31.78 -19.84
N TRP A 632 2.73 30.48 -19.72
CA TRP A 632 1.78 29.88 -18.78
C TRP A 632 2.40 29.40 -17.46
N THR A 633 3.73 29.34 -17.37
CA THR A 633 4.46 28.96 -16.15
C THR A 633 4.62 30.10 -15.13
N GLN A 634 4.07 31.29 -15.40
CA GLN A 634 4.00 32.39 -14.44
C GLN A 634 2.53 32.84 -14.28
N ARG A 635 1.80 32.12 -13.43
CA ARG A 635 0.67 32.70 -12.68
C ARG A 635 0.98 32.55 -11.19
N PRO A 636 0.75 33.57 -10.36
CA PRO A 636 0.98 33.45 -8.92
C PRO A 636 0.08 32.36 -8.36
N GLN A 637 0.65 31.45 -7.60
CA GLN A 637 -0.05 30.47 -6.80
C GLN A 637 -0.94 31.24 -5.81
N ARG A 638 -2.25 31.28 -6.05
CA ARG A 638 -3.23 31.78 -5.07
C ARG A 638 -3.10 30.88 -3.83
N ARG A 639 -2.63 31.46 -2.73
CA ARG A 639 -2.66 30.85 -1.41
C ARG A 639 -4.11 30.86 -0.94
N ASP A 640 -4.74 29.70 -0.88
CA ASP A 640 -5.90 29.53 -0.01
C ASP A 640 -5.36 29.38 1.42
N VAL A 641 -5.45 30.48 2.17
CA VAL A 641 -5.15 30.52 3.60
C VAL A 641 -6.26 29.73 4.30
N GLN A 642 -5.95 28.54 4.79
CA GLN A 642 -6.78 27.89 5.81
C GLN A 642 -6.42 28.52 7.15
N GLU A 643 -7.14 29.58 7.52
CA GLU A 643 -7.18 30.07 8.90
C GLU A 643 -7.79 28.97 9.78
N LEU A 644 -6.96 28.36 10.63
CA LEU A 644 -7.43 27.67 11.82
C LEU A 644 -7.50 28.72 12.93
N SER A 645 -8.72 29.11 13.29
CA SER A 645 -9.01 29.94 14.46
C SER A 645 -8.63 29.21 15.75
N PRO A 646 -7.88 29.83 16.67
CA PRO A 646 -7.67 29.28 18.00
C PRO A 646 -8.86 29.65 18.90
N LEU A 647 -9.65 28.66 19.31
CA LEU A 647 -10.53 28.80 20.47
C LEU A 647 -9.62 28.78 21.71
N ALA A 648 -9.36 29.96 22.25
CA ALA A 648 -8.75 30.17 23.55
C ALA A 648 -9.81 29.96 24.64
N GLU A 649 -9.72 28.87 25.40
CA GLU A 649 -10.29 28.82 26.74
C GLU A 649 -9.24 29.34 27.71
N ALA A 650 -9.46 30.57 28.17
CA ALA A 650 -8.71 31.19 29.25
C ALA A 650 -9.14 30.54 30.58
N SER A 651 -8.26 29.73 31.18
CA SER A 651 -8.36 29.38 32.59
C SER A 651 -7.79 30.53 33.43
N SER A 652 -8.68 31.36 33.96
CA SER A 652 -8.37 32.37 34.97
C SER A 652 -8.06 31.71 36.32
N PHE A 653 -6.93 32.11 36.90
CA PHE A 653 -6.64 32.00 38.32
C PHE A 653 -7.74 32.65 39.18
N VAL A 654 -8.29 31.90 40.13
CA VAL A 654 -8.41 32.23 41.57
C VAL A 654 -8.30 30.92 42.34
#